data_AF-A0A9W8QH38-F1
#
_entry.id   AF-A0A9W8QH38-F1
#
_cell.length_a   1.000
_cell.length_b   1.000
_cell.length_c   1.000
_cell.angle_alpha   90.00
_cell.angle_beta   90.00
_cell.angle_gamma   90.00
#
_symmetry.space_group_name_H-M   'P 1'
#
loop_
_entity.id
_entity.type
_entity.pdbx_description
1 polymer ?
#
loop_
_entity_poly.entity_id
_entity_poly.type
_entity_poly.pdbx_seq_one_letter_code
_entity_poly.pdbx_strand_id
1 'polypeptide(L)'
;MQSLVQRVMRSSLNDGSSASLRRPTSSAADGQHIFNRQASGTSTVPPSAEAAHHETNRQRIETRLKREGEATPSPHEAEARLVRIKNHENHALANSKPASTAGIFKHISSTDLLFLIDTTRSMQPYISAAKDQVISIMKDIKSAFFNKADVRMAVVGYKDHGDRNPIQTIDFTSDVKRVSSFLDTLVAQGGGDYPEDVLGGLQQALVASWKHPTRCIIHICDAPAHGRNLHDLDDGDDDYIKPGSEPHGLTHVPMLKLLIDQNVHYSLLRINGSTDRMAYEFSQVYAEASADWTAPGGRAKNKFNFEEHNLGTSYGALRHLAVKIVTTSATRSATLSVSVAGNGKDHHRGNHFSPLFMVEECDEPDVALETTAPQWDTPGWLDEIIEFEAYTTDVVAHGGSMLDQMMAHDDNIKIKTTNLTVHKRRRPFAQGAMRVASYARSDASRNRLVVKSYKRRGKKLAHLLGDMRCQALCKAFALEFNSMVSEKYSLDFIVVTSLAPKSALGDAESCLSLEPLIDGEYVKYNSNAGWVNPDNASDPVYMAAQAISHFTFERSLGRFLVSDLQGVGRVLTDPTVHSQDPERFRLTDTNLHQEGFLFFFSTHKCNALCEQLKLKSNGAMVVANQYDFRKIWPDDVAATNMMICCSNKLCSRIIRASICKTSEEFPGYRWCEKCWRELQRTTKHVCHAPGPLHEFEVSRFFYESQGDILPRHCPKHRGGASRAVGSISSRPRGGRECRSGSGCIDLNCTLSHPS
;
A
#
# COMPACT_ATOMS: atom_id res chain seq x y z
N MET A 1 -32.60 20.32 -11.97
CA MET A 1 -31.31 20.26 -12.69
C MET A 1 -31.39 20.94 -14.08
N GLN A 2 -32.29 21.91 -14.30
CA GLN A 2 -32.44 22.64 -15.57
C GLN A 2 -31.95 24.11 -15.53
N SER A 3 -31.39 24.58 -14.41
CA SER A 3 -31.03 26.00 -14.24
C SER A 3 -29.52 26.27 -14.13
N LEU A 4 -28.66 25.26 -14.30
CA LEU A 4 -27.20 25.41 -14.13
C LEU A 4 -26.45 25.72 -15.43
N VAL A 5 -27.10 25.58 -16.59
CA VAL A 5 -26.46 25.68 -17.92
C VAL A 5 -26.31 27.13 -18.40
N GLN A 6 -26.95 28.12 -17.76
CA GLN A 6 -26.97 29.52 -18.24
C GLN A 6 -25.96 30.48 -17.58
N ARG A 7 -25.09 30.03 -16.66
CA ARG A 7 -24.34 30.96 -15.81
C ARG A 7 -22.83 31.12 -16.09
N VAL A 8 -22.27 30.47 -17.10
CA VAL A 8 -20.80 30.44 -17.32
C VAL A 8 -20.31 31.41 -18.41
N MET A 9 -21.17 32.24 -19.02
CA MET A 9 -20.81 33.04 -20.21
C MET A 9 -20.45 34.52 -20.00
N ARG A 10 -20.13 35.02 -18.79
CA ARG A 10 -19.72 36.44 -18.61
C ARG A 10 -18.83 36.68 -17.37
N SER A 11 -17.51 36.82 -17.57
CA SER A 11 -16.70 37.91 -16.98
C SER A 11 -15.19 37.70 -17.22
N SER A 12 -14.65 38.36 -18.24
CA SER A 12 -13.26 38.79 -18.29
C SER A 12 -13.29 40.28 -18.61
N LEU A 13 -12.65 41.11 -17.78
CA LEU A 13 -11.86 42.30 -18.15
C LEU A 13 -11.59 43.21 -16.92
N ASN A 14 -10.32 43.58 -16.82
CA ASN A 14 -9.73 44.84 -16.33
C ASN A 14 -8.93 44.93 -15.01
N ASP A 15 -7.84 45.71 -15.21
CA ASP A 15 -6.92 46.43 -14.31
C ASP A 15 -5.79 45.63 -13.63
N GLY A 16 -4.51 46.05 -13.61
CA GLY A 16 -3.84 47.25 -14.12
C GLY A 16 -2.40 47.38 -13.55
N SER A 17 -1.52 48.02 -14.32
CA SER A 17 -0.36 48.88 -13.93
C SER A 17 0.83 48.38 -13.06
N SER A 18 2.01 48.34 -13.73
CA SER A 18 3.36 48.91 -13.43
C SER A 18 3.80 49.36 -12.02
N ALA A 19 5.05 49.00 -11.64
CA ALA A 19 6.10 49.91 -11.10
C ALA A 19 7.47 49.23 -10.94
N SER A 20 8.52 50.04 -10.82
CA SER A 20 9.92 49.85 -11.24
C SER A 20 10.99 49.59 -10.15
N LEU A 21 12.12 49.03 -10.60
CA LEU A 21 13.51 49.00 -10.08
C LEU A 21 13.98 50.08 -9.08
N ARG A 22 14.86 49.66 -8.13
CA ARG A 22 16.25 50.17 -7.94
C ARG A 22 17.05 49.42 -6.83
N ARG A 23 18.34 49.16 -7.13
CA ARG A 23 19.50 48.86 -6.24
C ARG A 23 20.11 50.20 -5.73
N PRO A 24 21.05 50.31 -4.73
CA PRO A 24 22.33 49.55 -4.70
C PRO A 24 23.05 49.34 -3.33
N THR A 25 24.26 48.77 -3.49
CA THR A 25 25.45 48.36 -2.70
C THR A 25 26.07 49.24 -1.59
N SER A 26 26.83 48.61 -0.66
CA SER A 26 28.16 49.02 -0.09
C SER A 26 28.74 47.87 0.76
N SER A 27 29.93 47.29 0.52
CA SER A 27 31.35 47.67 0.72
C SER A 27 31.94 47.32 2.10
N ALA A 28 33.01 46.53 2.08
CA ALA A 28 33.83 46.05 3.21
C ALA A 28 35.04 46.96 3.52
N ALA A 29 35.64 46.85 4.71
CA ALA A 29 37.08 46.99 4.95
C ALA A 29 37.50 46.56 6.39
N ASP A 30 38.65 45.89 6.45
CA ASP A 30 39.39 45.35 7.59
C ASP A 30 40.10 46.38 8.50
N GLY A 31 40.55 45.93 9.68
CA GLY A 31 41.59 46.61 10.46
C GLY A 31 41.98 45.87 11.75
N GLN A 32 43.10 45.14 11.72
CA GLN A 32 43.79 44.53 12.88
C GLN A 32 44.58 45.57 13.70
N HIS A 33 44.74 45.33 15.01
CA HIS A 33 45.95 45.74 15.77
C HIS A 33 46.19 44.83 16.99
N ILE A 34 47.44 44.41 17.17
CA ILE A 34 47.98 43.62 18.28
C ILE A 34 49.08 44.46 18.98
N PHE A 35 49.17 44.43 20.33
CA PHE A 35 50.33 44.03 21.17
C PHE A 35 50.56 44.81 22.49
N ASN A 36 50.68 44.03 23.59
CA ASN A 36 51.62 44.09 24.75
C ASN A 36 51.65 45.33 25.69
N ARG A 37 51.96 45.27 27.01
CA ARG A 37 52.79 44.36 27.84
C ARG A 37 52.65 44.70 29.36
N GLN A 38 52.91 43.68 30.24
CA GLN A 38 53.59 43.70 31.58
C GLN A 38 53.02 44.53 32.76
N ALA A 39 53.15 44.21 34.08
CA ALA A 39 53.78 43.18 34.95
C ALA A 39 53.11 43.28 36.37
N SER A 40 53.00 42.27 37.25
CA SER A 40 53.96 41.82 38.31
C SER A 40 53.18 41.43 39.60
N GLY A 41 53.67 40.46 40.41
CA GLY A 41 53.46 40.43 41.88
C GLY A 41 52.65 39.32 42.60
N THR A 42 53.35 38.24 42.99
CA THR A 42 53.29 37.43 44.25
C THR A 42 52.06 36.61 44.74
N SER A 43 52.23 35.27 44.66
CA SER A 43 52.06 34.21 45.67
C SER A 43 50.76 34.06 46.50
N THR A 44 49.98 33.02 46.18
CA THR A 44 49.56 31.94 47.09
C THR A 44 49.23 30.73 46.22
N VAL A 45 49.73 29.53 46.56
CA VAL A 45 49.48 28.29 45.79
C VAL A 45 48.12 27.71 46.23
N PRO A 46 47.09 27.64 45.35
CA PRO A 46 45.91 26.82 45.57
C PRO A 46 46.15 25.41 44.99
N PRO A 47 45.31 24.41 45.30
CA PRO A 47 45.49 23.04 44.82
C PRO A 47 45.64 23.02 43.30
N SER A 48 46.58 22.20 42.79
CA SER A 48 47.02 22.21 41.40
C SER A 48 45.82 22.24 40.45
N ALA A 49 45.88 23.13 39.46
CA ALA A 49 44.87 23.24 38.41
C ALA A 49 44.58 21.89 37.73
N GLU A 50 45.52 20.94 37.79
CA GLU A 50 45.37 19.55 37.34
C GLU A 50 44.32 18.77 38.12
N ALA A 51 44.23 18.89 39.46
CA ALA A 51 43.24 18.17 40.26
C ALA A 51 41.82 18.69 40.01
N ALA A 52 41.66 20.02 39.91
CA ALA A 52 40.38 20.65 39.56
C ALA A 52 39.97 20.35 38.10
N HIS A 53 40.93 20.32 37.17
CA HIS A 53 40.68 19.93 35.78
C HIS A 53 40.30 18.44 35.66
N HIS A 54 40.93 17.56 36.44
CA HIS A 54 40.58 16.14 36.52
C HIS A 54 39.17 15.93 37.09
N GLU A 55 38.78 16.63 38.15
CA GLU A 55 37.43 16.51 38.73
C GLU A 55 36.35 17.09 37.80
N THR A 56 36.64 18.22 37.14
CA THR A 56 35.72 18.83 36.16
C THR A 56 35.55 17.94 34.91
N ASN A 57 36.64 17.32 34.43
CA ASN A 57 36.57 16.33 33.36
C ASN A 57 35.84 15.06 33.82
N ARG A 58 36.04 14.60 35.06
CA ARG A 58 35.32 13.47 35.64
C ARG A 58 33.81 13.74 35.71
N GLN A 59 33.40 14.92 36.19
CA GLN A 59 31.98 15.33 36.23
C GLN A 59 31.38 15.50 34.83
N ARG A 60 32.12 16.04 33.86
CA ARG A 60 31.68 16.12 32.46
C ARG A 60 31.51 14.74 31.82
N ILE A 61 32.45 13.83 32.09
CA ILE A 61 32.39 12.43 31.65
C ILE A 61 31.22 11.71 32.33
N GLU A 62 31.02 11.86 33.64
CA GLU A 62 29.85 11.30 34.36
C GLU A 62 28.53 11.85 33.84
N THR A 63 28.45 13.13 33.51
CA THR A 63 27.23 13.75 32.95
C THR A 63 26.95 13.24 31.53
N ARG A 64 28.00 13.07 30.71
CA ARG A 64 27.90 12.42 29.39
C ARG A 64 27.51 10.95 29.52
N LEU A 65 28.06 10.22 30.48
CA LEU A 65 27.77 8.82 30.76
C LEU A 65 26.36 8.61 31.32
N LYS A 66 25.81 9.56 32.09
CA LYS A 66 24.40 9.56 32.51
C LYS A 66 23.48 9.70 31.29
N ARG A 67 23.76 10.64 30.38
CA ARG A 67 23.00 10.79 29.12
C ARG A 67 23.09 9.55 28.22
N GLU A 68 24.28 8.95 28.09
CA GLU A 68 24.47 7.72 27.28
C GLU A 68 23.85 6.47 27.95
N GLY A 69 23.75 6.44 29.29
CA GLY A 69 23.12 5.37 30.07
C GLY A 69 21.59 5.50 30.22
N GLU A 70 21.00 6.65 29.88
CA GLU A 70 19.56 6.92 29.80
C GLU A 70 18.95 6.54 28.44
N ALA A 71 19.79 6.15 27.47
CA ALA A 71 19.39 5.80 26.10
C ALA A 71 18.66 4.45 25.97
N THR A 72 18.52 3.65 27.04
CA THR A 72 17.78 2.38 26.98
C THR A 72 16.99 2.20 28.28
N PRO A 73 15.69 1.86 28.21
CA PRO A 73 14.87 1.72 29.40
C PRO A 73 15.38 0.58 30.30
N SER A 74 15.31 0.76 31.62
CA SER A 74 15.54 -0.35 32.55
C SER A 74 14.53 -1.48 32.30
N PRO A 75 14.80 -2.75 32.66
CA PRO A 75 13.83 -3.85 32.49
C PRO A 75 12.45 -3.55 33.09
N HIS A 76 12.41 -2.86 34.24
CA HIS A 76 11.18 -2.43 34.89
C HIS A 76 10.44 -1.35 34.07
N GLU A 77 11.17 -0.40 33.49
CA GLU A 77 10.60 0.64 32.64
C GLU A 77 10.10 0.06 31.30
N ALA A 78 10.82 -0.90 30.73
CA ALA A 78 10.39 -1.62 29.54
C ALA A 78 9.07 -2.36 29.78
N GLU A 79 8.95 -3.07 30.91
CA GLU A 79 7.70 -3.74 31.32
C GLU A 79 6.55 -2.74 31.52
N ALA A 80 6.80 -1.62 32.21
CA ALA A 80 5.81 -0.58 32.41
C ALA A 80 5.29 0.02 31.09
N ARG A 81 6.18 0.20 30.09
CA ARG A 81 5.79 0.66 28.75
C ARG A 81 4.92 -0.37 28.03
N LEU A 82 5.24 -1.66 28.12
CA LEU A 82 4.43 -2.73 27.52
C LEU A 82 3.03 -2.79 28.14
N VAL A 83 2.90 -2.63 29.45
CA VAL A 83 1.60 -2.52 30.14
C VAL A 83 0.81 -1.30 29.65
N ARG A 84 1.46 -0.13 29.53
CA ARG A 84 0.83 1.10 29.03
C ARG A 84 0.28 0.90 27.61
N ILE A 85 1.06 0.27 26.73
CA ILE A 85 0.63 -0.05 25.37
C ILE A 85 -0.59 -0.96 25.39
N LYS A 86 -0.56 -2.04 26.17
CA LYS A 86 -1.69 -2.99 26.21
C LYS A 86 -2.97 -2.30 26.67
N ASN A 87 -2.87 -1.37 27.62
CA ASN A 87 -4.00 -0.54 28.04
C ASN A 87 -4.49 0.39 26.93
N HIS A 88 -3.58 1.05 26.18
CA HIS A 88 -3.93 1.87 25.02
C HIS A 88 -4.62 1.05 23.92
N GLU A 89 -4.15 -0.17 23.64
CA GLU A 89 -4.75 -1.10 22.68
C GLU A 89 -6.16 -1.50 23.12
N ASN A 90 -6.33 -1.95 24.38
CA ASN A 90 -7.63 -2.32 24.92
C ASN A 90 -8.61 -1.14 24.86
N HIS A 91 -8.15 0.08 25.18
CA HIS A 91 -8.97 1.29 25.08
C HIS A 91 -9.31 1.63 23.62
N ALA A 92 -8.38 1.46 22.68
CA ALA A 92 -8.65 1.66 21.26
C ALA A 92 -9.67 0.64 20.73
N LEU A 93 -9.54 -0.63 21.12
CA LEU A 93 -10.48 -1.71 20.77
C LEU A 93 -11.87 -1.49 21.37
N ALA A 94 -11.97 -1.06 22.62
CA ALA A 94 -13.25 -0.76 23.26
C ALA A 94 -13.99 0.40 22.58
N ASN A 95 -13.25 1.36 22.03
CA ASN A 95 -13.81 2.50 21.31
C ASN A 95 -13.96 2.26 19.79
N SER A 96 -13.39 1.19 19.25
CA SER A 96 -13.54 0.86 17.83
C SER A 96 -14.85 0.11 17.61
N LYS A 97 -15.75 0.72 16.83
CA LYS A 97 -16.91 0.00 16.29
C LYS A 97 -16.40 -0.95 15.20
N PRO A 98 -16.84 -2.22 15.19
CA PRO A 98 -16.54 -3.10 14.06
C PRO A 98 -17.10 -2.46 12.78
N ALA A 99 -16.25 -2.08 11.84
CA ALA A 99 -16.71 -1.72 10.51
C ALA A 99 -17.24 -3.00 9.86
N SER A 100 -18.54 -3.06 9.57
CA SER A 100 -19.10 -4.20 8.85
C SER A 100 -18.58 -4.17 7.43
N THR A 101 -17.60 -5.02 7.13
CA THR A 101 -17.11 -5.21 5.76
C THR A 101 -18.07 -6.04 4.91
N ALA A 102 -19.02 -6.75 5.55
CA ALA A 102 -19.95 -7.64 4.88
C ALA A 102 -20.67 -6.96 3.70
N GLY A 103 -20.59 -7.58 2.52
CA GLY A 103 -21.23 -7.10 1.30
C GLY A 103 -20.43 -6.05 0.52
N ILE A 104 -19.24 -5.64 0.97
CA ILE A 104 -18.35 -4.75 0.21
C ILE A 104 -18.01 -5.36 -1.16
N PHE A 105 -17.68 -6.65 -1.24
CA PHE A 105 -17.43 -7.32 -2.51
C PHE A 105 -18.63 -7.22 -3.44
N LYS A 106 -19.82 -7.56 -2.93
CA LYS A 106 -21.06 -7.44 -3.72
C LYS A 106 -21.26 -6.01 -4.22
N HIS A 107 -21.18 -5.02 -3.34
CA HIS A 107 -21.44 -3.62 -3.68
C HIS A 107 -20.48 -3.11 -4.78
N ILE A 108 -19.19 -3.36 -4.60
CA ILE A 108 -18.12 -2.88 -5.50
C ILE A 108 -18.12 -3.63 -6.84
N SER A 109 -18.25 -4.97 -6.80
CA SER A 109 -18.25 -5.80 -8.01
C SER A 109 -19.56 -5.73 -8.80
N SER A 110 -20.63 -5.14 -8.22
CA SER A 110 -21.86 -4.88 -8.97
C SER A 110 -21.60 -3.85 -10.06
N THR A 111 -22.11 -4.13 -11.26
CA THR A 111 -21.73 -3.44 -12.50
C THR A 111 -22.96 -2.98 -13.28
N ASP A 112 -22.90 -1.75 -13.76
CA ASP A 112 -23.73 -1.23 -14.83
C ASP A 112 -22.93 -1.23 -16.13
N LEU A 113 -23.40 -1.99 -17.12
CA LEU A 113 -22.78 -2.12 -18.44
C LEU A 113 -23.71 -1.57 -19.52
N LEU A 114 -23.27 -0.52 -20.21
CA LEU A 114 -24.01 0.06 -21.33
C LEU A 114 -23.29 -0.30 -22.64
N PHE A 115 -24.02 -0.90 -23.58
CA PHE A 115 -23.56 -1.04 -24.96
C PHE A 115 -24.03 0.16 -25.77
N LEU A 116 -23.09 0.92 -26.30
CA LEU A 116 -23.35 1.98 -27.27
C LEU A 116 -23.02 1.39 -28.64
N ILE A 117 -24.01 1.27 -29.52
CA ILE A 117 -23.90 0.47 -30.74
C ILE A 117 -24.34 1.32 -31.94
N ASP A 118 -23.48 1.38 -32.94
CA ASP A 118 -23.83 1.83 -34.27
C ASP A 118 -24.80 0.82 -34.93
N THR A 119 -25.92 1.32 -35.43
CA THR A 119 -26.99 0.50 -36.00
C THR A 119 -27.26 0.75 -37.49
N THR A 120 -26.26 1.20 -38.26
CA THR A 120 -26.39 1.33 -39.72
C THR A 120 -26.05 0.05 -40.47
N ARG A 121 -26.21 0.07 -41.80
CA ARG A 121 -26.26 -1.15 -42.63
C ARG A 121 -25.01 -2.01 -42.51
N SER A 122 -23.82 -1.41 -42.42
CA SER A 122 -22.54 -2.11 -42.26
C SER A 122 -22.43 -2.88 -40.94
N MET A 123 -23.19 -2.47 -39.92
CA MET A 123 -23.14 -3.02 -38.58
C MET A 123 -23.92 -4.34 -38.38
N GLN A 124 -24.67 -4.80 -39.38
CA GLN A 124 -25.49 -6.02 -39.29
C GLN A 124 -24.76 -7.27 -38.76
N PRO A 125 -23.50 -7.58 -39.17
CA PRO A 125 -22.77 -8.73 -38.62
C PRO A 125 -22.44 -8.58 -37.13
N TYR A 126 -22.12 -7.36 -36.68
CA TYR A 126 -21.76 -7.06 -35.29
C TYR A 126 -22.98 -7.10 -34.37
N ILE A 127 -24.12 -6.58 -34.83
CA ILE A 127 -25.40 -6.67 -34.11
C ILE A 127 -25.83 -8.14 -33.96
N SER A 128 -25.69 -8.94 -35.03
CA SER A 128 -26.02 -10.37 -34.99
C SER A 128 -25.15 -11.12 -33.97
N ALA A 129 -23.84 -10.81 -33.94
CA ALA A 129 -22.95 -11.39 -32.95
C ALA A 129 -23.26 -10.94 -31.50
N ALA A 130 -23.63 -9.67 -31.31
CA ALA A 130 -24.05 -9.16 -30.01
C ALA A 130 -25.30 -9.91 -29.49
N LYS A 131 -26.27 -10.18 -30.37
CA LYS A 131 -27.47 -11.00 -30.05
C LYS A 131 -27.09 -12.39 -29.55
N ASP A 132 -26.20 -13.08 -30.26
CA ASP A 132 -25.80 -14.45 -29.92
C ASP A 132 -24.99 -14.52 -28.61
N GLN A 133 -24.21 -13.49 -28.30
CA GLN A 133 -23.26 -13.51 -27.19
C GLN A 133 -23.76 -12.84 -25.90
N VAL A 134 -24.80 -11.99 -25.94
CA VAL A 134 -25.22 -11.18 -24.78
C VAL A 134 -25.54 -12.03 -23.54
N ILE A 135 -26.20 -13.18 -23.74
CA ILE A 135 -26.53 -14.12 -22.67
C ILE A 135 -25.26 -14.71 -22.05
N SER A 136 -24.31 -15.10 -22.89
CA SER A 136 -23.02 -15.67 -22.47
C SER A 136 -22.15 -14.63 -21.76
N ILE A 137 -22.12 -13.39 -22.25
CA ILE A 137 -21.40 -12.26 -21.61
C ILE A 137 -21.95 -12.02 -20.21
N MET A 138 -23.28 -11.89 -20.06
CA MET A 138 -23.88 -11.69 -18.74
C MET A 138 -23.61 -12.85 -17.79
N LYS A 139 -23.68 -14.09 -18.28
CA LYS A 139 -23.38 -15.28 -17.49
C LYS A 139 -21.93 -15.30 -17.02
N ASP A 140 -20.99 -14.98 -17.90
CA ASP A 140 -19.57 -14.98 -17.57
C ASP A 140 -19.18 -13.87 -16.61
N ILE A 141 -19.73 -12.65 -16.79
CA ILE A 141 -19.52 -11.55 -15.84
C ILE A 141 -20.03 -11.94 -14.46
N LYS A 142 -21.25 -12.50 -14.37
CA LYS A 142 -21.80 -12.98 -13.09
C LYS A 142 -20.92 -14.07 -12.49
N SER A 143 -20.44 -15.02 -13.30
CA SER A 143 -19.56 -16.10 -12.85
C SER A 143 -18.20 -15.59 -12.35
N ALA A 144 -17.62 -14.58 -13.00
CA ALA A 144 -16.35 -13.97 -12.61
C ALA A 144 -16.42 -13.36 -11.19
N PHE A 145 -17.59 -12.87 -10.79
CA PHE A 145 -17.86 -12.37 -9.44
C PHE A 145 -18.71 -13.34 -8.61
N PHE A 146 -18.53 -14.64 -8.83
CA PHE A 146 -19.11 -15.71 -8.00
C PHE A 146 -20.64 -15.69 -7.87
N ASN A 147 -21.34 -15.09 -8.82
CA ASN A 147 -22.78 -14.84 -8.78
C ASN A 147 -23.24 -14.02 -7.55
N LYS A 148 -22.32 -13.28 -6.91
CA LYS A 148 -22.62 -12.40 -5.77
C LYS A 148 -22.92 -10.97 -6.20
N ALA A 149 -22.36 -10.53 -7.33
CA ALA A 149 -22.54 -9.18 -7.87
C ALA A 149 -23.85 -9.03 -8.65
N ASP A 150 -24.48 -7.86 -8.53
CA ASP A 150 -25.62 -7.48 -9.35
C ASP A 150 -25.10 -6.88 -10.67
N VAL A 151 -25.56 -7.40 -11.81
CA VAL A 151 -25.15 -6.93 -13.14
C VAL A 151 -26.38 -6.45 -13.87
N ARG A 152 -26.38 -5.19 -14.31
CA ARG A 152 -27.43 -4.60 -15.15
C ARG A 152 -26.85 -4.18 -16.49
N MET A 153 -27.67 -4.29 -17.52
CA MET A 153 -27.29 -3.96 -18.89
C MET A 153 -28.26 -2.97 -19.51
N ALA A 154 -27.72 -1.97 -20.20
CA ALA A 154 -28.43 -1.03 -21.05
C ALA A 154 -27.87 -1.12 -22.48
N VAL A 155 -28.70 -0.78 -23.47
CA VAL A 155 -28.26 -0.69 -24.87
C VAL A 155 -28.78 0.61 -25.45
N VAL A 156 -27.89 1.35 -26.09
CA VAL A 156 -28.18 2.56 -26.87
C VAL A 156 -27.73 2.29 -28.29
N GLY A 157 -28.69 2.15 -29.20
CA GLY A 157 -28.45 2.10 -30.64
C GLY A 157 -28.59 3.50 -31.22
N TYR A 158 -27.64 3.93 -32.04
CA TYR A 158 -27.71 5.20 -32.77
C TYR A 158 -27.46 4.99 -34.27
N LYS A 159 -27.82 6.00 -35.08
CA LYS A 159 -27.72 6.07 -36.56
C LYS A 159 -27.53 7.53 -36.99
N ASP A 160 -27.40 7.76 -38.29
CA ASP A 160 -27.53 9.06 -38.94
C ASP A 160 -28.77 9.87 -38.49
N HIS A 161 -28.64 11.19 -38.47
CA HIS A 161 -29.73 12.10 -38.11
C HIS A 161 -30.95 12.01 -39.04
N GLY A 162 -30.73 11.67 -40.31
CA GLY A 162 -31.78 11.54 -41.34
C GLY A 162 -32.60 10.25 -41.25
N ASP A 163 -32.18 9.28 -40.44
CA ASP A 163 -32.79 7.97 -40.37
C ASP A 163 -34.06 7.92 -39.51
N ARG A 164 -34.88 6.90 -39.77
CA ARG A 164 -36.06 6.64 -38.93
C ARG A 164 -35.63 6.05 -37.58
N ASN A 165 -36.09 6.67 -36.50
CA ASN A 165 -35.71 6.33 -35.13
C ASN A 165 -34.18 6.38 -34.95
N PRO A 166 -33.57 7.58 -35.07
CA PRO A 166 -32.12 7.74 -35.09
C PRO A 166 -31.46 7.27 -33.78
N ILE A 167 -32.19 7.33 -32.66
CA ILE A 167 -31.73 6.78 -31.39
C ILE A 167 -32.79 5.84 -30.80
N GLN A 168 -32.36 4.64 -30.42
CA GLN A 168 -33.20 3.62 -29.79
C GLN A 168 -32.52 3.14 -28.50
N THR A 169 -33.26 3.11 -27.40
CA THR A 169 -32.67 2.79 -26.09
C THR A 169 -33.49 1.78 -25.30
N ILE A 170 -32.78 0.95 -24.56
CA ILE A 170 -33.29 0.20 -23.41
C ILE A 170 -32.45 0.59 -22.19
N ASP A 171 -33.11 1.10 -21.16
CA ASP A 171 -32.46 1.47 -19.91
C ASP A 171 -32.07 0.22 -19.09
N PHE A 172 -31.23 0.42 -18.06
CA PHE A 172 -30.62 -0.66 -17.28
C PHE A 172 -31.60 -1.68 -16.74
N THR A 173 -31.43 -2.93 -17.16
CA THR A 173 -32.21 -4.08 -16.69
C THR A 173 -31.29 -5.24 -16.28
N SER A 174 -31.69 -6.01 -15.28
CA SER A 174 -31.03 -7.29 -14.92
C SER A 174 -31.62 -8.48 -15.68
N ASP A 175 -32.73 -8.28 -16.39
CA ASP A 175 -33.39 -9.29 -17.22
C ASP A 175 -32.73 -9.38 -18.61
N VAL A 176 -31.93 -10.44 -18.78
CA VAL A 176 -31.21 -10.76 -20.02
C VAL A 176 -32.17 -10.95 -21.19
N LYS A 177 -33.37 -11.51 -20.95
CA LYS A 177 -34.33 -11.77 -22.03
C LYS A 177 -34.85 -10.45 -22.61
N ARG A 178 -35.10 -9.46 -21.75
CA ARG A 178 -35.52 -8.13 -22.19
C ARG A 178 -34.46 -7.45 -23.06
N VAL A 179 -33.19 -7.59 -22.70
CA VAL A 179 -32.08 -7.08 -23.53
C VAL A 179 -32.00 -7.82 -24.85
N SER A 180 -32.08 -9.16 -24.84
CA SER A 180 -32.07 -9.96 -26.06
C SER A 180 -33.22 -9.57 -27.00
N SER A 181 -34.44 -9.45 -26.48
CA SER A 181 -35.60 -9.03 -27.26
C SER A 181 -35.45 -7.61 -27.79
N PHE A 182 -34.82 -6.69 -27.04
CA PHE A 182 -34.53 -5.36 -27.56
C PHE A 182 -33.49 -5.40 -28.68
N LEU A 183 -32.39 -6.15 -28.52
CA LEU A 183 -31.41 -6.33 -29.59
C LEU A 183 -32.09 -6.89 -30.85
N ASP A 184 -33.02 -7.84 -30.71
CA ASP A 184 -33.79 -8.40 -31.84
C ASP A 184 -34.56 -7.33 -32.63
N THR A 185 -34.99 -6.25 -31.98
CA THR A 185 -35.64 -5.10 -32.64
C THR A 185 -34.67 -4.17 -33.37
N LEU A 186 -33.37 -4.22 -33.05
CA LEU A 186 -32.37 -3.46 -33.78
C LEU A 186 -32.16 -4.07 -35.16
N VAL A 187 -32.48 -3.26 -36.18
CA VAL A 187 -32.31 -3.60 -37.59
C VAL A 187 -31.31 -2.62 -38.20
N ALA A 188 -30.22 -3.16 -38.74
CA ALA A 188 -29.19 -2.40 -39.44
C ALA A 188 -29.72 -1.97 -40.82
N GLN A 189 -30.33 -0.80 -40.84
CA GLN A 189 -30.98 -0.16 -41.97
C GLN A 189 -30.75 1.34 -41.86
N GLY A 190 -30.65 2.01 -43.01
CA GLY A 190 -30.25 3.40 -43.06
C GLY A 190 -28.86 3.55 -43.66
N GLY A 191 -28.22 4.68 -43.38
CA GLY A 191 -26.97 5.12 -43.99
C GLY A 191 -27.20 6.20 -45.05
N GLY A 192 -26.41 7.27 -44.99
CA GLY A 192 -26.38 8.35 -45.98
C GLY A 192 -25.11 9.18 -45.92
N ASP A 193 -24.96 9.94 -44.83
CA ASP A 193 -23.73 10.60 -44.41
C ASP A 193 -22.77 9.60 -43.76
N TYR A 194 -21.46 9.78 -43.97
CA TYR A 194 -20.45 8.80 -43.53
C TYR A 194 -20.00 8.97 -42.06
N PRO A 195 -20.23 10.11 -41.39
CA PRO A 195 -20.29 10.18 -39.93
C PRO A 195 -21.71 9.99 -39.40
N GLU A 196 -21.81 9.42 -38.19
CA GLU A 196 -23.06 9.03 -37.54
C GLU A 196 -23.36 9.92 -36.30
N ASP A 197 -24.57 9.85 -35.75
CA ASP A 197 -24.97 10.53 -34.51
C ASP A 197 -24.40 9.89 -33.22
N VAL A 198 -23.09 9.72 -33.17
CA VAL A 198 -22.36 9.22 -32.00
C VAL A 198 -22.61 10.11 -30.78
N LEU A 199 -22.66 11.43 -30.98
CA LEU A 199 -22.80 12.40 -29.89
C LEU A 199 -24.20 12.36 -29.27
N GLY A 200 -25.26 12.21 -30.06
CA GLY A 200 -26.61 11.95 -29.57
C GLY A 200 -26.71 10.62 -28.84
N GLY A 201 -26.05 9.57 -29.34
CA GLY A 201 -25.90 8.30 -28.63
C GLY A 201 -25.24 8.46 -27.24
N LEU A 202 -24.16 9.23 -27.15
CA LEU A 202 -23.49 9.54 -25.89
C LEU A 202 -24.35 10.37 -24.94
N GLN A 203 -25.12 11.31 -25.47
CA GLN A 203 -26.07 12.09 -24.68
C GLN A 203 -27.11 11.17 -24.01
N GLN A 204 -27.62 10.16 -24.73
CA GLN A 204 -28.53 9.18 -24.14
C GLN A 204 -27.85 8.30 -23.09
N ALA A 205 -26.59 7.91 -23.31
CA ALA A 205 -25.82 7.15 -22.32
C ALA A 205 -25.60 7.95 -21.02
N LEU A 206 -25.43 9.28 -21.10
CA LEU A 206 -25.26 10.17 -19.95
C LEU A 206 -26.49 10.28 -19.05
N VAL A 207 -27.69 10.16 -19.62
CA VAL A 207 -28.96 10.28 -18.89
C VAL A 207 -29.53 8.93 -18.42
N ALA A 208 -28.86 7.82 -18.74
CA ALA A 208 -29.26 6.48 -18.32
C ALA A 208 -29.25 6.32 -16.78
N SER A 209 -30.01 5.35 -16.26
CA SER A 209 -30.23 5.18 -14.82
C SER A 209 -29.07 4.47 -14.09
N TRP A 210 -27.87 5.03 -14.16
CA TRP A 210 -26.67 4.53 -13.46
C TRP A 210 -26.90 4.42 -11.93
N LYS A 211 -26.61 3.26 -11.36
CA LYS A 211 -26.84 2.91 -9.94
C LYS A 211 -25.57 2.40 -9.25
N HIS A 212 -24.79 1.56 -9.94
CA HIS A 212 -23.66 0.85 -9.36
C HIS A 212 -22.35 1.66 -9.44
N PRO A 213 -21.35 1.36 -8.58
CA PRO A 213 -20.05 2.06 -8.58
C PRO A 213 -19.16 1.67 -9.77
N THR A 214 -19.36 0.49 -10.34
CA THR A 214 -18.69 0.06 -11.57
C THR A 214 -19.57 0.40 -12.76
N ARG A 215 -19.17 1.41 -13.54
CA ARG A 215 -19.92 1.92 -14.70
C ARG A 215 -19.08 1.77 -15.94
N CYS A 216 -19.59 1.09 -16.96
CA CYS A 216 -18.86 0.83 -18.19
C CYS A 216 -19.71 1.15 -19.42
N ILE A 217 -19.10 1.84 -20.38
CA ILE A 217 -19.60 1.96 -21.75
C ILE A 217 -18.69 1.11 -22.65
N ILE A 218 -19.29 0.18 -23.40
CA ILE A 218 -18.64 -0.49 -24.52
C ILE A 218 -19.24 0.10 -25.79
N HIS A 219 -18.45 0.90 -26.49
CA HIS A 219 -18.83 1.55 -27.73
C HIS A 219 -18.38 0.71 -28.92
N ILE A 220 -19.31 0.33 -29.79
CA ILE A 220 -19.07 -0.50 -30.98
C ILE A 220 -19.54 0.28 -32.20
N CYS A 221 -18.60 0.70 -33.04
CA CYS A 221 -18.90 1.52 -34.22
C CYS A 221 -17.88 1.30 -35.34
N ASP A 222 -18.29 1.51 -36.58
CA ASP A 222 -17.44 1.45 -37.77
C ASP A 222 -17.38 2.78 -38.56
N ALA A 223 -18.10 3.80 -38.09
CA ALA A 223 -18.08 5.19 -38.56
C ALA A 223 -17.75 6.19 -37.42
N PRO A 224 -17.13 7.35 -37.74
CA PRO A 224 -16.80 8.39 -36.78
C PRO A 224 -18.01 9.30 -36.45
N ALA A 225 -17.83 10.20 -35.47
CA ALA A 225 -18.80 11.23 -35.13
C ALA A 225 -18.68 12.46 -36.04
N HIS A 226 -19.78 13.20 -36.23
CA HIS A 226 -19.79 14.49 -36.93
C HIS A 226 -18.84 15.53 -36.34
N GLY A 227 -18.25 16.33 -37.23
CA GLY A 227 -17.41 17.48 -36.91
C GLY A 227 -15.95 17.25 -37.28
N ARG A 228 -15.37 18.23 -37.98
CA ARG A 228 -14.02 18.22 -38.60
C ARG A 228 -12.87 17.75 -37.70
N ASN A 229 -13.01 17.90 -36.39
CA ASN A 229 -11.97 17.52 -35.46
C ASN A 229 -11.95 16.02 -35.17
N LEU A 230 -13.03 15.29 -35.48
CA LEU A 230 -13.28 13.89 -35.09
C LEU A 230 -13.09 12.89 -36.24
N HIS A 231 -12.84 13.35 -37.48
CA HIS A 231 -12.57 12.48 -38.63
C HIS A 231 -11.69 13.18 -39.68
N ASP A 232 -11.10 12.37 -40.57
CA ASP A 232 -10.25 12.84 -41.68
C ASP A 232 -10.92 12.71 -43.06
N LEU A 233 -12.26 12.66 -43.09
CA LEU A 233 -13.08 12.57 -44.32
C LEU A 233 -13.04 13.86 -45.15
N ASP A 234 -13.42 13.75 -46.42
CA ASP A 234 -13.57 14.91 -47.31
C ASP A 234 -14.76 15.79 -46.89
N ASP A 235 -14.67 17.09 -47.19
CA ASP A 235 -15.68 18.07 -46.73
C ASP A 235 -17.10 17.81 -47.26
N GLY A 236 -17.23 17.01 -48.33
CA GLY A 236 -18.51 16.62 -48.92
C GLY A 236 -19.14 15.37 -48.30
N ASP A 237 -18.43 14.69 -47.40
CA ASP A 237 -18.89 13.44 -46.78
C ASP A 237 -19.51 13.65 -45.39
N ASP A 238 -19.35 14.84 -44.78
CA ASP A 238 -19.95 15.25 -43.50
C ASP A 238 -20.87 16.47 -43.68
N ASP A 239 -22.18 16.23 -43.63
CA ASP A 239 -23.22 17.26 -43.68
C ASP A 239 -23.14 18.24 -42.49
N TYR A 240 -22.45 17.87 -41.41
CA TYR A 240 -22.31 18.60 -40.14
C TYR A 240 -20.84 18.86 -39.76
N ILE A 241 -20.01 19.17 -40.77
CA ILE A 241 -18.55 19.35 -40.63
C ILE A 241 -18.08 20.35 -39.56
N LYS A 242 -18.88 21.37 -39.24
CA LYS A 242 -18.47 22.34 -38.21
C LYS A 242 -18.74 21.72 -36.83
N PRO A 243 -17.77 21.72 -35.88
CA PRO A 243 -18.02 21.22 -34.53
C PRO A 243 -19.24 21.88 -33.89
N GLY A 244 -20.19 21.08 -33.41
CA GLY A 244 -21.47 21.55 -32.85
C GLY A 244 -22.51 21.99 -33.89
N SER A 245 -22.30 21.73 -35.17
CA SER A 245 -23.30 22.00 -36.22
C SER A 245 -24.31 20.88 -36.43
N GLU A 246 -24.10 19.71 -35.81
CA GLU A 246 -25.09 18.63 -35.81
C GLU A 246 -26.41 19.09 -35.14
N PRO A 247 -27.57 18.50 -35.50
CA PRO A 247 -28.91 18.96 -35.11
C PRO A 247 -29.15 19.20 -33.61
N HIS A 248 -28.44 18.54 -32.71
CA HIS A 248 -28.54 18.72 -31.26
C HIS A 248 -27.56 19.78 -30.69
N GLY A 249 -26.62 20.29 -31.49
CA GLY A 249 -25.64 21.32 -31.09
C GLY A 249 -24.55 20.83 -30.12
N LEU A 250 -24.24 19.52 -30.13
CA LEU A 250 -23.35 18.85 -29.20
C LEU A 250 -21.89 18.94 -29.64
N THR A 251 -21.00 18.93 -28.64
CA THR A 251 -19.56 18.81 -28.82
C THR A 251 -19.02 17.74 -27.88
N HIS A 252 -17.96 17.03 -28.29
CA HIS A 252 -17.46 15.89 -27.54
C HIS A 252 -16.88 16.29 -26.17
N VAL A 253 -16.13 17.40 -26.07
CA VAL A 253 -15.39 17.77 -24.84
C VAL A 253 -16.30 17.87 -23.59
N PRO A 254 -17.41 18.64 -23.58
CA PRO A 254 -18.27 18.73 -22.40
C PRO A 254 -18.91 17.39 -22.02
N MET A 255 -19.27 16.57 -23.01
CA MET A 255 -19.89 15.27 -22.75
C MET A 255 -18.92 14.26 -22.15
N LEU A 256 -17.69 14.19 -22.69
CA LEU A 256 -16.66 13.32 -22.13
C LEU A 256 -16.28 13.76 -20.71
N LYS A 257 -16.23 15.08 -20.43
CA LYS A 257 -16.04 15.59 -19.06
C LYS A 257 -17.16 15.12 -18.11
N LEU A 258 -18.42 15.16 -18.54
CA LEU A 258 -19.52 14.62 -17.74
C LEU A 258 -19.41 13.11 -17.49
N LEU A 259 -18.95 12.33 -18.48
CA LEU A 259 -18.69 10.89 -18.30
C LEU A 259 -17.55 10.63 -17.29
N ILE A 260 -16.50 11.46 -17.34
CA ILE A 260 -15.38 11.44 -16.40
C ILE A 260 -15.86 11.76 -14.98
N ASP A 261 -16.68 12.81 -14.82
CA ASP A 261 -17.28 13.21 -13.54
C ASP A 261 -18.19 12.11 -12.96
N GLN A 262 -18.89 11.37 -13.83
CA GLN A 262 -19.70 10.21 -13.46
C GLN A 262 -18.87 8.93 -13.22
N ASN A 263 -17.54 8.99 -13.33
CA ASN A 263 -16.61 7.86 -13.21
C ASN A 263 -16.99 6.67 -14.13
N VAL A 264 -17.39 6.98 -15.38
CA VAL A 264 -17.72 5.97 -16.38
C VAL A 264 -16.44 5.51 -17.08
N HIS A 265 -16.20 4.21 -17.11
CA HIS A 265 -15.14 3.63 -17.93
C HIS A 265 -15.62 3.52 -19.37
N TYR A 266 -14.99 4.25 -20.28
CA TYR A 266 -15.28 4.22 -21.71
C TYR A 266 -14.32 3.28 -22.43
N SER A 267 -14.85 2.29 -23.15
CA SER A 267 -14.06 1.42 -24.02
C SER A 267 -14.60 1.48 -25.45
N LEU A 268 -13.76 1.92 -26.39
CA LEU A 268 -14.07 1.93 -27.82
C LEU A 268 -13.58 0.63 -28.48
N LEU A 269 -14.48 -0.10 -29.12
CA LEU A 269 -14.19 -1.29 -29.91
C LEU A 269 -14.00 -0.89 -31.36
N ARG A 270 -12.74 -0.78 -31.78
CA ARG A 270 -12.36 -0.40 -33.13
C ARG A 270 -12.63 -1.56 -34.09
N ILE A 271 -13.42 -1.26 -35.12
CA ILE A 271 -13.73 -2.17 -36.23
C ILE A 271 -12.79 -1.91 -37.43
N ASN A 272 -12.61 -0.64 -37.79
CA ASN A 272 -11.77 -0.20 -38.90
C ASN A 272 -11.05 1.13 -38.56
N GLY A 273 -10.30 1.68 -39.52
CA GLY A 273 -9.49 2.89 -39.36
C GLY A 273 -10.23 4.23 -39.43
N SER A 274 -11.52 4.26 -39.76
CA SER A 274 -12.29 5.52 -39.91
C SER A 274 -12.48 6.26 -38.59
N THR A 275 -12.47 5.52 -37.49
CA THR A 275 -12.72 6.02 -36.12
C THR A 275 -11.46 6.49 -35.41
N ASP A 276 -10.29 6.40 -36.05
CA ASP A 276 -8.98 6.65 -35.45
C ASP A 276 -8.84 8.06 -34.90
N ARG A 277 -9.31 9.05 -35.67
CA ARG A 277 -9.28 10.45 -35.27
C ARG A 277 -10.17 10.71 -34.06
N MET A 278 -11.41 10.20 -34.08
CA MET A 278 -12.34 10.29 -32.96
C MET A 278 -11.75 9.64 -31.69
N ALA A 279 -11.18 8.45 -31.84
CA ALA A 279 -10.57 7.72 -30.74
C ALA A 279 -9.40 8.50 -30.12
N TYR A 280 -8.53 9.06 -30.97
CA TYR A 280 -7.44 9.91 -30.55
C TYR A 280 -7.93 11.14 -29.77
N GLU A 281 -8.88 11.92 -30.30
CA GLU A 281 -9.40 13.11 -29.62
C GLU A 281 -10.08 12.76 -28.29
N PHE A 282 -10.85 11.67 -28.24
CA PHE A 282 -11.48 11.20 -27.00
C PHE A 282 -10.42 10.83 -25.96
N SER A 283 -9.35 10.14 -26.39
CA SER A 283 -8.23 9.79 -25.52
C SER A 283 -7.53 11.04 -24.96
N GLN A 284 -7.40 12.11 -25.75
CA GLN A 284 -6.79 13.37 -25.29
C GLN A 284 -7.61 14.01 -24.18
N VAL A 285 -8.94 14.07 -24.31
CA VAL A 285 -9.79 14.64 -23.25
C VAL A 285 -9.67 13.87 -21.94
N TYR A 286 -9.62 12.53 -22.00
CA TYR A 286 -9.39 11.69 -20.82
C TYR A 286 -7.97 11.85 -20.26
N ALA A 287 -6.96 12.08 -21.11
CA ALA A 287 -5.59 12.32 -20.72
C ALA A 287 -5.40 13.70 -20.05
N GLU A 288 -6.03 14.75 -20.57
CA GLU A 288 -6.04 16.10 -20.00
C GLU A 288 -6.69 16.11 -18.61
N ALA A 289 -7.87 15.48 -18.48
CA ALA A 289 -8.52 15.32 -17.18
C ALA A 289 -7.66 14.50 -16.19
N SER A 290 -6.80 13.62 -16.70
CA SER A 290 -5.83 12.88 -15.91
C SER A 290 -4.56 13.69 -15.59
N ALA A 291 -4.24 14.73 -16.35
CA ALA A 291 -3.05 15.57 -16.18
C ALA A 291 -3.29 16.75 -15.22
N ASP A 292 -4.51 17.31 -15.21
CA ASP A 292 -4.97 18.27 -14.20
C ASP A 292 -5.12 17.64 -12.81
N TRP A 293 -5.12 16.31 -12.76
CA TRP A 293 -5.14 15.53 -11.53
C TRP A 293 -3.72 15.22 -11.03
N THR A 294 -3.28 15.87 -9.96
CA THR A 294 -2.07 15.47 -9.22
C THR A 294 -2.38 14.32 -8.26
N ALA A 295 -1.89 13.12 -8.57
CA ALA A 295 -2.02 11.99 -7.66
C ALA A 295 -1.27 12.25 -6.34
N PRO A 296 -1.82 11.89 -5.17
CA PRO A 296 -1.09 11.90 -3.92
C PRO A 296 0.04 10.87 -3.97
N GLY A 297 1.24 11.31 -4.34
CA GLY A 297 2.45 10.49 -4.36
C GLY A 297 3.11 10.21 -5.69
N GLY A 298 3.00 11.13 -6.64
CA GLY A 298 4.03 11.28 -7.68
C GLY A 298 4.11 10.17 -8.72
N ARG A 299 3.13 9.24 -8.79
CA ARG A 299 2.88 8.40 -9.98
C ARG A 299 1.50 7.75 -9.92
N ALA A 300 0.60 8.21 -10.80
CA ALA A 300 -0.45 7.42 -11.41
C ALA A 300 -0.68 8.02 -12.81
N LYS A 301 -0.17 7.37 -13.86
CA LYS A 301 -0.78 7.55 -15.18
C LYS A 301 -2.08 6.73 -15.18
N ASN A 302 -3.16 7.33 -15.67
CA ASN A 302 -4.50 6.75 -15.87
C ASN A 302 -5.41 6.68 -14.64
N LYS A 303 -5.84 7.85 -14.12
CA LYS A 303 -7.04 7.92 -13.26
C LYS A 303 -8.32 7.74 -14.11
N PHE A 304 -8.33 8.22 -15.35
CA PHE A 304 -9.50 8.19 -16.21
C PHE A 304 -9.19 7.45 -17.51
N ASN A 305 -9.97 6.41 -17.80
CA ASN A 305 -9.63 5.44 -18.84
C ASN A 305 -10.59 5.58 -20.02
N PHE A 306 -10.02 6.01 -21.13
CA PHE A 306 -10.46 5.62 -22.45
C PHE A 306 -9.58 4.44 -22.88
N GLU A 307 -10.19 3.30 -23.20
CA GLU A 307 -9.47 2.13 -23.71
C GLU A 307 -9.91 1.81 -25.15
N GLU A 308 -8.94 1.63 -26.04
CA GLU A 308 -9.18 1.15 -27.39
C GLU A 308 -8.86 -0.34 -27.48
N HIS A 309 -9.76 -1.09 -28.10
CA HIS A 309 -9.55 -2.50 -28.36
C HIS A 309 -9.92 -2.84 -29.79
N ASN A 310 -9.09 -3.61 -30.48
CA ASN A 310 -9.41 -4.12 -31.81
C ASN A 310 -10.31 -5.35 -31.69
N LEU A 311 -11.51 -5.28 -32.26
CA LEU A 311 -12.46 -6.40 -32.21
C LEU A 311 -11.96 -7.62 -33.02
N GLY A 312 -11.14 -7.37 -34.04
CA GLY A 312 -10.62 -8.40 -34.95
C GLY A 312 -11.72 -9.02 -35.83
N THR A 313 -11.38 -10.06 -36.60
CA THR A 313 -12.29 -10.71 -37.56
C THR A 313 -13.13 -11.86 -36.97
N SER A 314 -13.04 -12.14 -35.66
CA SER A 314 -13.69 -13.31 -35.05
C SER A 314 -14.59 -12.97 -33.85
N TYR A 315 -15.80 -13.50 -33.87
CA TYR A 315 -16.90 -13.20 -32.92
C TYR A 315 -16.67 -13.66 -31.47
N GLY A 316 -15.70 -14.56 -31.22
CA GLY A 316 -15.33 -14.99 -29.87
C GLY A 316 -14.58 -13.91 -29.06
N ALA A 317 -13.99 -12.92 -29.74
CA ALA A 317 -13.23 -11.84 -29.11
C ALA A 317 -14.14 -10.90 -28.29
N LEU A 318 -15.35 -10.58 -28.77
CA LEU A 318 -16.28 -9.67 -28.10
C LEU A 318 -16.63 -10.14 -26.69
N ARG A 319 -16.91 -11.44 -26.53
CA ARG A 319 -17.27 -12.03 -25.23
C ARG A 319 -16.14 -11.91 -24.22
N HIS A 320 -14.94 -12.37 -24.60
CA HIS A 320 -13.77 -12.29 -23.73
C HIS A 320 -13.43 -10.84 -23.39
N LEU A 321 -13.56 -9.93 -24.37
CA LEU A 321 -13.25 -8.53 -24.21
C LEU A 321 -14.22 -7.81 -23.28
N ALA A 322 -15.53 -8.03 -23.43
CA ALA A 322 -16.54 -7.46 -22.54
C ALA A 322 -16.33 -7.91 -21.09
N VAL A 323 -16.05 -9.21 -20.87
CA VAL A 323 -15.72 -9.74 -19.54
C VAL A 323 -14.44 -9.10 -19.00
N LYS A 324 -13.38 -8.95 -19.83
CA LYS A 324 -12.13 -8.30 -19.44
C LYS A 324 -12.33 -6.83 -19.07
N ILE A 325 -13.07 -6.07 -19.86
CA ILE A 325 -13.37 -4.65 -19.60
C ILE A 325 -14.08 -4.53 -18.25
N VAL A 326 -15.17 -5.28 -18.04
CA VAL A 326 -15.94 -5.22 -16.80
C VAL A 326 -15.12 -5.65 -15.58
N THR A 327 -14.38 -6.76 -15.67
CA THR A 327 -13.53 -7.22 -14.56
C THR A 327 -12.43 -6.22 -14.23
N THR A 328 -11.83 -5.59 -15.24
CA THR A 328 -10.83 -4.53 -15.05
C THR A 328 -11.45 -3.29 -14.41
N SER A 329 -12.63 -2.86 -14.87
CA SER A 329 -13.37 -1.73 -14.29
C SER A 329 -13.74 -1.96 -12.83
N ALA A 330 -14.33 -3.12 -12.51
CA ALA A 330 -14.77 -3.44 -11.15
C ALA A 330 -13.60 -3.40 -10.17
N THR A 331 -12.48 -3.96 -10.61
CA THR A 331 -11.22 -3.99 -9.88
C THR A 331 -10.64 -2.59 -9.63
N ARG A 332 -10.77 -1.68 -10.61
CA ARG A 332 -10.38 -0.26 -10.46
C ARG A 332 -11.30 0.47 -9.48
N SER A 333 -12.62 0.34 -9.65
CA SER A 333 -13.62 0.89 -8.73
C SER A 333 -13.41 0.39 -7.30
N ALA A 334 -13.01 -0.88 -7.14
CA ALA A 334 -12.66 -1.47 -5.85
C ALA A 334 -11.47 -0.77 -5.20
N THR A 335 -10.39 -0.60 -5.95
CA THR A 335 -9.15 0.03 -5.46
C THR A 335 -9.39 1.50 -5.06
N LEU A 336 -10.19 2.22 -5.84
CA LEU A 336 -10.58 3.60 -5.52
C LEU A 336 -11.47 3.66 -4.26
N SER A 337 -12.45 2.77 -4.13
CA SER A 337 -13.38 2.78 -2.98
C SER A 337 -12.68 2.39 -1.68
N VAL A 338 -11.79 1.40 -1.72
CA VAL A 338 -11.10 0.89 -0.52
C VAL A 338 -9.99 1.83 -0.04
N SER A 339 -9.34 2.57 -0.94
CA SER A 339 -8.38 3.61 -0.54
C SER A 339 -9.05 4.80 0.19
N VAL A 340 -10.36 5.00 0.00
CA VAL A 340 -11.17 6.06 0.63
C VAL A 340 -11.80 5.63 1.96
N ALA A 341 -11.95 4.33 2.22
CA ALA A 341 -12.57 3.81 3.43
C ALA A 341 -11.78 4.04 4.74
N GLY A 342 -10.57 4.60 4.67
CA GLY A 342 -9.68 4.87 5.80
C GLY A 342 -10.07 6.03 6.71
N ASN A 343 -11.29 6.59 6.62
CA ASN A 343 -11.75 7.59 7.58
C ASN A 343 -13.29 7.68 7.68
N GLY A 344 -13.82 7.64 8.89
CA GLY A 344 -15.23 7.91 9.15
C GLY A 344 -15.44 8.58 10.51
N LYS A 345 -15.97 9.80 10.50
CA LYS A 345 -16.82 10.39 11.56
C LYS A 345 -17.98 11.12 10.86
N ASP A 346 -19.18 10.52 10.89
CA ASP A 346 -20.40 11.02 11.57
C ASP A 346 -21.18 12.06 10.74
N HIS A 347 -22.51 12.13 10.61
CA HIS A 347 -23.69 11.51 11.22
C HIS A 347 -24.85 11.65 10.20
N HIS A 348 -25.74 10.66 10.03
CA HIS A 348 -27.19 10.90 9.88
C HIS A 348 -28.01 9.62 10.01
N ARG A 349 -29.11 9.73 10.77
CA ARG A 349 -30.13 8.69 11.00
C ARG A 349 -30.91 8.39 9.73
N GLY A 350 -31.11 7.10 9.44
CA GLY A 350 -32.09 6.62 8.46
C GLY A 350 -31.67 5.29 7.87
N ASN A 351 -32.56 4.30 7.90
CA ASN A 351 -32.32 2.91 7.46
C ASN A 351 -32.30 2.78 5.92
N HIS A 352 -31.62 3.70 5.24
CA HIS A 352 -31.29 3.63 3.82
C HIS A 352 -29.77 3.47 3.73
N PHE A 353 -29.30 2.50 2.93
CA PHE A 353 -27.91 2.45 2.48
C PHE A 353 -27.62 3.75 1.71
N SER A 354 -27.21 4.79 2.43
CA SER A 354 -26.68 6.03 1.84
C SER A 354 -25.44 5.66 1.03
N PRO A 355 -25.16 6.35 -0.10
CA PRO A 355 -24.09 5.99 -1.00
C PRO A 355 -22.77 6.10 -0.24
N LEU A 356 -22.24 4.96 0.17
CA LEU A 356 -20.89 4.87 0.72
C LEU A 356 -19.93 5.31 -0.38
N PHE A 357 -19.16 6.35 -0.06
CA PHE A 357 -18.00 6.86 -0.80
C PHE A 357 -18.30 7.78 -1.99
N MET A 358 -18.93 8.93 -1.72
CA MET A 358 -18.52 10.17 -2.40
C MET A 358 -17.38 10.79 -1.60
N VAL A 359 -16.29 11.08 -2.30
CA VAL A 359 -15.10 11.75 -1.81
C VAL A 359 -15.50 13.16 -1.35
N GLU A 360 -15.36 13.50 -0.07
CA GLU A 360 -14.91 14.85 0.25
C GLU A 360 -13.41 14.84 -0.06
N GLU A 361 -13.03 15.57 -1.11
CA GLU A 361 -11.62 15.72 -1.46
C GLU A 361 -10.91 16.30 -0.24
N CYS A 362 -9.74 15.75 0.09
CA CYS A 362 -8.86 16.42 1.03
C CYS A 362 -8.29 17.63 0.30
N ASP A 363 -9.04 18.74 0.29
CA ASP A 363 -8.73 20.05 -0.30
C ASP A 363 -7.57 20.75 0.43
N GLU A 364 -6.43 20.09 0.60
CA GLU A 364 -5.21 20.73 1.11
C GLU A 364 -4.08 20.64 0.09
N PRO A 365 -3.29 21.71 -0.06
CA PRO A 365 -2.20 21.75 -1.01
C PRO A 365 -1.14 20.70 -0.68
N ASP A 366 -0.58 20.09 -1.73
CA ASP A 366 0.54 19.17 -1.64
C ASP A 366 1.69 19.73 -0.80
N VAL A 367 2.30 18.89 0.04
CA VAL A 367 3.46 19.30 0.85
C VAL A 367 4.67 19.48 -0.07
N ALA A 368 5.40 20.59 0.08
CA ALA A 368 6.61 20.85 -0.69
C ALA A 368 7.64 19.72 -0.48
N LEU A 369 7.95 19.00 -1.56
CA LEU A 369 8.89 17.88 -1.55
C LEU A 369 10.34 18.33 -1.72
N GLU A 370 11.24 17.56 -1.14
CA GLU A 370 12.68 17.68 -1.36
C GLU A 370 13.02 17.29 -2.80
N THR A 371 13.60 18.24 -3.55
CA THR A 371 14.01 18.04 -4.94
C THR A 371 15.50 17.76 -5.07
N THR A 372 16.26 17.97 -4.00
CA THR A 372 17.71 17.72 -4.00
C THR A 372 18.02 16.25 -3.76
N ALA A 373 19.03 15.75 -4.46
CA ALA A 373 19.54 14.40 -4.23
C ALA A 373 20.03 14.23 -2.78
N PRO A 374 19.83 13.05 -2.16
CA PRO A 374 20.09 12.88 -0.74
C PRO A 374 21.60 12.94 -0.40
N GLN A 375 21.97 13.83 0.53
CA GLN A 375 23.36 14.05 0.95
C GLN A 375 23.65 13.39 2.30
N TRP A 376 23.62 12.07 2.31
CA TRP A 376 23.68 11.26 3.53
C TRP A 376 24.86 11.54 4.47
N ASP A 377 26.02 11.87 3.91
CA ASP A 377 27.27 11.99 4.65
C ASP A 377 27.68 13.46 4.88
N THR A 378 26.84 14.42 4.50
CA THR A 378 27.04 15.85 4.77
C THR A 378 26.56 16.19 6.18
N PRO A 379 27.44 16.72 7.07
CA PRO A 379 27.04 17.11 8.42
C PRO A 379 25.90 18.13 8.43
N GLY A 380 24.88 17.89 9.25
CA GLY A 380 23.72 18.78 9.38
C GLY A 380 22.67 18.69 8.26
N TRP A 381 22.86 17.81 7.25
CA TRP A 381 21.85 17.62 6.20
C TRP A 381 20.56 16.95 6.72
N LEU A 382 20.71 15.97 7.63
CA LEU A 382 19.62 15.52 8.50
C LEU A 382 19.48 16.54 9.63
N ASP A 383 18.58 17.50 9.45
CA ASP A 383 18.51 18.75 10.21
C ASP A 383 17.63 18.69 11.47
N GLU A 384 16.98 17.55 11.73
CA GLU A 384 16.18 17.32 12.94
C GLU A 384 16.69 16.09 13.70
N ILE A 385 16.94 16.24 15.00
CA ILE A 385 17.35 15.14 15.90
C ILE A 385 16.28 14.99 16.97
N ILE A 386 15.66 13.82 17.03
CA ILE A 386 14.53 13.57 17.94
C ILE A 386 14.73 12.22 18.64
N GLU A 387 14.47 12.18 19.93
CA GLU A 387 14.45 10.95 20.71
C GLU A 387 13.03 10.37 20.80
N PHE A 388 12.92 9.09 20.48
CA PHE A 388 11.66 8.36 20.51
C PHE A 388 11.72 7.18 21.48
N GLU A 389 10.56 6.85 22.04
CA GLU A 389 10.27 5.48 22.46
C GLU A 389 9.96 4.67 21.20
N ALA A 390 10.85 3.73 20.87
CA ALA A 390 10.73 2.88 19.71
C ALA A 390 10.17 1.51 20.11
N TYR A 391 9.27 0.99 19.26
CA TYR A 391 8.62 -0.30 19.42
C TYR A 391 8.89 -1.15 18.19
N THR A 392 9.43 -2.34 18.40
CA THR A 392 9.84 -3.29 17.35
C THR A 392 9.28 -4.67 17.62
N THR A 393 9.12 -5.48 16.59
CA THR A 393 8.74 -6.90 16.72
C THR A 393 9.95 -7.81 16.77
N ASP A 394 9.89 -8.87 17.58
CA ASP A 394 10.94 -9.89 17.61
C ASP A 394 10.63 -11.06 16.66
N VAL A 395 10.79 -10.84 15.35
CA VAL A 395 10.61 -11.89 14.31
C VAL A 395 11.86 -12.80 14.21
N VAL A 396 12.78 -12.75 15.18
CA VAL A 396 14.10 -13.40 15.08
C VAL A 396 14.14 -14.77 15.80
N ALA A 397 13.04 -15.24 16.39
CA ALA A 397 13.00 -16.56 17.02
C ALA A 397 12.96 -17.71 15.99
N HIS A 398 14.12 -18.29 15.68
CA HIS A 398 14.41 -19.33 14.68
C HIS A 398 13.74 -20.71 14.90
N GLY A 399 12.48 -20.79 15.33
CA GLY A 399 11.78 -22.04 15.62
C GLY A 399 10.78 -22.44 14.52
N GLY A 400 10.71 -23.74 14.21
CA GLY A 400 9.76 -24.30 13.23
C GLY A 400 8.28 -24.04 13.53
N SER A 401 7.94 -23.64 14.76
CA SER A 401 6.57 -23.31 15.19
C SER A 401 6.26 -21.80 15.24
N MET A 402 7.19 -20.91 14.84
CA MET A 402 7.00 -19.46 14.95
C MET A 402 5.74 -18.99 14.22
N LEU A 403 5.61 -19.35 12.95
CA LEU A 403 4.48 -18.91 12.12
C LEU A 403 3.16 -19.39 12.73
N ASP A 404 3.09 -20.63 13.20
CA ASP A 404 1.88 -21.19 13.82
C ASP A 404 1.51 -20.44 15.12
N GLN A 405 2.50 -20.06 15.93
CA GLN A 405 2.27 -19.23 17.12
C GLN A 405 1.72 -17.84 16.75
N MET A 406 2.32 -17.17 15.77
CA MET A 406 1.86 -15.85 15.30
C MET A 406 0.45 -15.91 14.68
N MET A 407 0.14 -17.00 13.96
CA MET A 407 -1.19 -17.25 13.42
C MET A 407 -2.22 -17.61 14.49
N ALA A 408 -1.82 -18.06 15.69
CA ALA A 408 -2.77 -18.40 16.75
C ALA A 408 -3.38 -17.16 17.43
N HIS A 409 -2.58 -16.12 17.69
CA HIS A 409 -3.05 -14.91 18.39
C HIS A 409 -2.12 -13.71 18.16
N ASP A 410 -2.67 -12.49 18.11
CA ASP A 410 -1.87 -11.27 17.86
C ASP A 410 -0.85 -10.99 18.98
N ASP A 411 -1.18 -11.32 20.24
CA ASP A 411 -0.26 -11.20 21.38
C ASP A 411 0.95 -12.18 21.32
N ASN A 412 0.93 -13.17 20.42
CA ASN A 412 2.11 -14.01 20.18
C ASN A 412 3.15 -13.29 19.32
N ILE A 413 2.77 -12.19 18.65
CA ILE A 413 3.70 -11.29 17.98
C ILE A 413 4.24 -10.29 19.03
N LYS A 414 5.33 -10.70 19.69
CA LYS A 414 5.91 -9.96 20.82
C LYS A 414 6.55 -8.65 20.37
N ILE A 415 6.27 -7.60 21.14
CA ILE A 415 6.83 -6.26 20.97
C ILE A 415 7.96 -6.07 21.98
N LYS A 416 9.07 -5.48 21.52
CA LYS A 416 10.17 -4.97 22.34
C LYS A 416 10.20 -3.46 22.25
N THR A 417 10.58 -2.81 23.36
CA THR A 417 10.73 -1.36 23.45
C THR A 417 12.18 -0.97 23.69
N THR A 418 12.61 0.11 23.06
CA THR A 418 13.92 0.75 23.28
C THR A 418 13.77 2.26 23.16
N ASN A 419 14.76 3.05 23.59
CA ASN A 419 14.83 4.43 23.10
C ASN A 419 15.68 4.45 21.82
N LEU A 420 15.30 5.33 20.89
CA LEU A 420 16.01 5.50 19.63
C LEU A 420 16.15 6.99 19.34
N THR A 421 17.38 7.42 19.11
CA THR A 421 17.67 8.77 18.62
C THR A 421 17.70 8.71 17.09
N VAL A 422 16.79 9.46 16.45
CA VAL A 422 16.64 9.47 15.00
C VAL A 422 17.02 10.86 14.47
N HIS A 423 17.97 10.86 13.55
CA HIS A 423 18.35 12.02 12.75
C HIS A 423 17.50 11.97 11.47
N LYS A 424 16.61 12.95 11.26
CA LYS A 424 15.71 12.99 10.10
C LYS A 424 15.82 14.30 9.34
N ARG A 425 15.44 14.25 8.06
CA ARG A 425 15.27 15.42 7.20
C ARG A 425 13.90 16.06 7.46
N ARG A 426 13.86 17.37 7.68
CA ARG A 426 12.62 18.13 7.90
C ARG A 426 11.70 18.11 6.68
N ARG A 427 12.25 18.27 5.47
CA ARG A 427 11.49 18.21 4.22
C ARG A 427 11.30 16.77 3.76
N PRO A 428 10.05 16.31 3.53
CA PRO A 428 9.81 14.98 2.99
C PRO A 428 10.27 14.89 1.53
N PHE A 429 10.75 13.73 1.11
CA PHE A 429 11.15 13.47 -0.29
C PHE A 429 10.04 12.83 -1.12
N ALA A 430 9.07 12.21 -0.45
CA ALA A 430 7.91 11.61 -1.08
C ALA A 430 6.67 11.82 -0.22
N GLN A 431 5.52 11.74 -0.85
CA GLN A 431 4.22 11.72 -0.18
C GLN A 431 3.35 10.63 -0.76
N GLY A 432 2.30 10.25 -0.06
CA GLY A 432 1.21 9.40 -0.56
C GLY A 432 -0.14 10.04 -0.23
N ALA A 433 -1.21 9.25 -0.28
CA ALA A 433 -2.56 9.71 0.08
C ALA A 433 -2.62 10.28 1.50
N MET A 434 -2.08 9.54 2.48
CA MET A 434 -2.26 9.88 3.90
C MET A 434 -0.95 10.20 4.64
N ARG A 435 0.20 9.85 4.06
CA ARG A 435 1.51 9.93 4.72
C ARG A 435 2.52 10.69 3.89
N VAL A 436 3.52 11.26 4.54
CA VAL A 436 4.74 11.79 3.91
C VAL A 436 5.95 11.00 4.41
N ALA A 437 6.99 10.92 3.58
CA ALA A 437 8.19 10.16 3.84
C ALA A 437 9.43 11.07 3.85
N SER A 438 10.21 11.00 4.92
CA SER A 438 11.44 11.77 5.11
C SER A 438 12.64 10.85 5.27
N TYR A 439 13.80 11.26 4.78
CA TYR A 439 15.06 10.55 4.98
C TYR A 439 15.47 10.56 6.45
N ALA A 440 16.04 9.45 6.93
CA ALA A 440 16.49 9.33 8.31
C ALA A 440 17.67 8.36 8.50
N ARG A 441 18.35 8.49 9.65
CA ARG A 441 19.35 7.56 10.19
C ARG A 441 19.16 7.42 11.71
N SER A 442 19.53 6.27 12.27
CA SER A 442 19.70 6.15 13.72
C SER A 442 21.08 6.66 14.15
N ASP A 443 21.25 6.93 15.43
CA ASP A 443 22.51 7.46 15.96
C ASP A 443 23.67 6.47 15.83
N ALA A 444 23.41 5.17 16.05
CA ALA A 444 24.45 4.14 16.01
C ALA A 444 24.65 3.47 14.65
N SER A 445 23.94 3.89 13.58
CA SER A 445 24.04 3.26 12.27
C SER A 445 24.03 4.23 11.10
N ARG A 446 24.85 3.93 10.07
CA ARG A 446 24.80 4.62 8.77
C ARG A 446 23.74 4.06 7.81
N ASN A 447 22.98 3.04 8.26
CA ASN A 447 21.89 2.47 7.47
C ASN A 447 20.87 3.56 7.12
N ARG A 448 20.46 3.59 5.85
CA ARG A 448 19.49 4.55 5.34
C ARG A 448 18.10 4.11 5.73
N LEU A 449 17.38 4.99 6.42
CA LEU A 449 16.02 4.75 6.91
C LEU A 449 15.07 5.81 6.35
N VAL A 450 13.78 5.53 6.47
CA VAL A 450 12.68 6.42 6.14
C VAL A 450 11.79 6.56 7.36
N VAL A 451 11.48 7.81 7.71
CA VAL A 451 10.43 8.13 8.68
C VAL A 451 9.17 8.49 7.90
N LYS A 452 8.06 7.81 8.15
CA LYS A 452 6.75 8.19 7.64
C LYS A 452 5.93 8.87 8.74
N SER A 453 5.34 10.00 8.42
CA SER A 453 4.40 10.74 9.25
C SER A 453 3.07 10.91 8.53
N TYR A 454 1.98 11.10 9.29
CA TYR A 454 0.66 11.35 8.69
C TYR A 454 0.49 12.84 8.34
N LYS A 455 -0.22 13.12 7.24
CA LYS A 455 -0.53 14.48 6.79
C LYS A 455 -1.48 15.24 7.74
N ARG A 456 -2.40 14.53 8.42
CA ARG A 456 -3.35 15.04 9.44
C ARG A 456 -3.35 14.12 10.67
N ARG A 457 -4.13 14.46 11.72
CA ARG A 457 -4.35 13.67 12.98
C ARG A 457 -3.98 12.20 12.79
N GLY A 458 -2.74 11.85 13.12
CA GLY A 458 -2.18 10.57 12.73
C GLY A 458 -2.81 9.41 13.48
N LYS A 459 -2.46 8.19 13.04
CA LYS A 459 -2.82 6.99 13.79
C LYS A 459 -2.25 7.07 15.20
N LYS A 460 -3.08 6.71 16.19
CA LYS A 460 -2.60 6.50 17.56
C LYS A 460 -1.65 5.31 17.59
N LEU A 461 -0.74 5.28 18.56
CA LEU A 461 0.24 4.21 18.73
C LEU A 461 -0.36 2.80 18.57
N ALA A 462 -1.52 2.52 19.18
CA ALA A 462 -2.19 1.22 19.09
C ALA A 462 -2.47 0.75 17.64
N HIS A 463 -2.83 1.66 16.73
CA HIS A 463 -3.09 1.28 15.33
C HIS A 463 -1.78 1.03 14.56
N LEU A 464 -0.74 1.83 14.83
CA LEU A 464 0.59 1.59 14.26
C LEU A 464 1.19 0.25 14.72
N LEU A 465 0.96 -0.12 15.98
CA LEU A 465 1.36 -1.44 16.48
C LEU A 465 0.60 -2.57 15.80
N GLY A 466 -0.69 -2.36 15.47
CA GLY A 466 -1.47 -3.28 14.63
C GLY A 466 -0.84 -3.46 13.25
N ASP A 467 -0.55 -2.37 12.54
CA ASP A 467 0.10 -2.39 11.23
C ASP A 467 1.48 -3.07 11.29
N MET A 468 2.27 -2.79 12.34
CA MET A 468 3.57 -3.40 12.60
C MET A 468 3.46 -4.93 12.81
N ARG A 469 2.46 -5.40 13.56
CA ARG A 469 2.22 -6.84 13.75
C ARG A 469 1.79 -7.54 12.45
N CYS A 470 0.94 -6.90 11.64
CA CYS A 470 0.59 -7.42 10.30
C CYS A 470 1.84 -7.65 9.46
N GLN A 471 2.72 -6.65 9.39
CA GLN A 471 3.93 -6.73 8.58
C GLN A 471 4.92 -7.78 9.11
N ALA A 472 5.01 -7.96 10.43
CA ALA A 472 5.76 -9.05 11.04
C ALA A 472 5.21 -10.43 10.65
N LEU A 473 3.88 -10.62 10.64
CA LEU A 473 3.25 -11.86 10.19
C LEU A 473 3.54 -12.14 8.71
N CYS A 474 3.43 -11.13 7.84
CA CYS A 474 3.80 -11.26 6.42
C CYS A 474 5.26 -11.71 6.24
N LYS A 475 6.17 -11.18 7.07
CA LYS A 475 7.58 -11.56 7.05
C LYS A 475 7.79 -13.02 7.49
N ALA A 476 7.04 -13.49 8.48
CA ALA A 476 7.07 -14.89 8.90
C ALA A 476 6.58 -15.83 7.78
N PHE A 477 5.52 -15.47 7.06
CA PHE A 477 5.10 -16.21 5.86
C PHE A 477 6.21 -16.22 4.79
N ALA A 478 6.88 -15.09 4.56
CA ALA A 478 7.96 -15.01 3.58
C ALA A 478 9.17 -15.89 3.95
N LEU A 479 9.51 -16.03 5.23
CA LEU A 479 10.58 -16.95 5.67
C LEU A 479 10.30 -18.39 5.23
N GLU A 480 9.08 -18.88 5.48
CA GLU A 480 8.68 -20.23 5.09
C GLU A 480 8.56 -20.34 3.56
N PHE A 481 7.88 -19.40 2.90
CA PHE A 481 7.75 -19.37 1.44
C PHE A 481 9.11 -19.42 0.73
N ASN A 482 10.06 -18.58 1.15
CA ASN A 482 11.39 -18.49 0.55
C ASN A 482 12.20 -19.78 0.70
N SER A 483 11.90 -20.59 1.71
CA SER A 483 12.56 -21.88 1.93
C SER A 483 12.15 -22.95 0.89
N MET A 484 11.00 -22.76 0.24
CA MET A 484 10.42 -23.67 -0.75
C MET A 484 10.65 -23.24 -2.21
N VAL A 485 11.16 -22.02 -2.43
CA VAL A 485 11.38 -21.46 -3.76
C VAL A 485 12.84 -21.14 -4.02
N SER A 486 13.22 -21.03 -5.29
CA SER A 486 14.57 -20.60 -5.67
C SER A 486 14.77 -19.11 -5.39
N GLU A 487 16.03 -18.67 -5.28
CA GLU A 487 16.38 -17.28 -4.94
C GLU A 487 15.79 -16.22 -5.89
N LYS A 488 15.55 -16.56 -7.16
CA LYS A 488 14.93 -15.64 -8.12
C LYS A 488 13.49 -15.28 -7.76
N TYR A 489 12.80 -16.12 -6.98
CA TYR A 489 11.43 -15.92 -6.53
C TYR A 489 11.32 -15.54 -5.05
N SER A 490 12.43 -15.39 -4.33
CA SER A 490 12.39 -15.06 -2.92
C SER A 490 11.93 -13.61 -2.71
N LEU A 491 11.09 -13.38 -1.71
CA LEU A 491 10.55 -12.06 -1.34
C LEU A 491 10.92 -11.70 0.10
N ASP A 492 11.11 -10.42 0.39
CA ASP A 492 11.33 -9.93 1.75
C ASP A 492 10.38 -8.79 2.06
N PHE A 493 9.70 -8.85 3.21
CA PHE A 493 8.92 -7.74 3.72
C PHE A 493 9.79 -6.92 4.66
N ILE A 494 9.92 -5.60 4.43
CA ILE A 494 10.67 -4.75 5.36
C ILE A 494 10.02 -4.79 6.74
N VAL A 495 10.77 -4.45 7.78
CA VAL A 495 10.23 -4.29 9.13
C VAL A 495 9.93 -2.83 9.40
N VAL A 496 8.87 -2.60 10.15
CA VAL A 496 8.48 -1.26 10.61
C VAL A 496 8.73 -1.18 12.11
N THR A 497 9.24 -0.03 12.54
CA THR A 497 9.40 0.34 13.94
C THR A 497 8.44 1.48 14.24
N SER A 498 7.56 1.30 15.21
CA SER A 498 6.64 2.37 15.64
C SER A 498 7.36 3.29 16.61
N LEU A 499 7.26 4.60 16.41
CA LEU A 499 7.93 5.63 17.21
C LEU A 499 6.89 6.49 17.93
N ALA A 500 7.03 6.60 19.26
CA ALA A 500 6.27 7.54 20.08
C ALA A 500 7.22 8.60 20.66
N PRO A 501 6.87 9.90 20.62
CA PRO A 501 7.70 10.95 21.21
C PRO A 501 7.77 10.81 22.74
N LYS A 502 8.95 11.05 23.33
CA LYS A 502 9.16 10.97 24.80
C LYS A 502 8.50 12.11 25.58
N SER A 503 8.38 13.30 24.99
CA SER A 503 7.85 14.48 25.67
C SER A 503 6.33 14.57 25.55
N ALA A 504 5.64 14.67 26.70
CA ALA A 504 4.23 14.97 26.82
C ALA A 504 3.89 16.44 26.47
N LEU A 505 4.49 17.00 25.41
CA LEU A 505 4.05 18.27 24.84
C LEU A 505 2.86 18.01 23.90
N GLY A 506 1.71 17.81 24.54
CA GLY A 506 0.39 17.80 23.91
C GLY A 506 0.06 16.53 23.13
N ASP A 507 -1.23 16.19 23.11
CA ASP A 507 -1.88 15.19 22.24
C ASP A 507 -1.69 15.45 20.71
N ALA A 508 -0.71 16.27 20.32
CA ALA A 508 -0.60 16.90 19.00
C ALA A 508 0.50 16.33 18.10
N GLU A 509 1.58 15.74 18.61
CA GLU A 509 2.56 15.05 17.75
C GLU A 509 2.14 13.60 17.50
N SER A 510 1.78 13.31 16.24
CA SER A 510 1.39 11.98 15.81
C SER A 510 2.52 10.98 15.94
N CYS A 511 2.21 9.75 16.36
CA CYS A 511 3.17 8.65 16.33
C CYS A 511 3.66 8.45 14.89
N LEU A 512 4.93 8.07 14.75
CA LEU A 512 5.62 7.92 13.47
C LEU A 512 5.95 6.45 13.22
N SER A 513 6.26 6.11 11.97
CA SER A 513 6.82 4.81 11.62
C SER A 513 8.20 4.98 10.98
N LEU A 514 9.14 4.12 11.37
CA LEU A 514 10.51 4.08 10.86
C LEU A 514 10.74 2.75 10.15
N GLU A 515 11.31 2.79 8.95
CA GLU A 515 11.54 1.62 8.11
C GLU A 515 12.83 1.76 7.29
N PRO A 516 13.43 0.66 6.79
CA PRO A 516 14.54 0.72 5.86
C PRO A 516 14.20 1.45 4.55
N LEU A 517 15.11 2.29 4.06
CA LEU A 517 14.99 2.86 2.72
C LEU A 517 15.18 1.75 1.66
N ILE A 518 14.25 1.69 0.71
CA ILE A 518 14.32 0.83 -0.47
C ILE A 518 14.56 1.68 -1.72
N ASP A 519 15.75 1.54 -2.31
CA ASP A 519 16.17 2.29 -3.50
C ASP A 519 15.72 1.57 -4.78
N GLY A 520 14.97 2.24 -5.65
CA GLY A 520 14.63 1.77 -7.00
C GLY A 520 13.22 2.15 -7.44
N GLU A 521 12.76 1.53 -8.53
CA GLU A 521 11.42 1.76 -9.05
C GLU A 521 10.37 1.02 -8.22
N TYR A 522 9.40 1.78 -7.71
CA TYR A 522 8.31 1.26 -6.90
C TYR A 522 7.24 0.63 -7.80
N VAL A 523 6.90 -0.63 -7.53
CA VAL A 523 5.90 -1.40 -8.27
C VAL A 523 4.87 -1.95 -7.29
N LYS A 524 3.58 -1.78 -7.63
CA LYS A 524 2.46 -2.47 -6.98
C LYS A 524 2.09 -3.69 -7.83
N TYR A 525 2.11 -4.88 -7.22
CA TYR A 525 1.88 -6.17 -7.89
C TYR A 525 0.42 -6.61 -7.78
N ASN A 526 -0.20 -6.40 -6.62
CA ASN A 526 -1.63 -6.54 -6.43
C ASN A 526 -2.15 -5.54 -5.39
N SER A 527 -3.46 -5.45 -5.22
CA SER A 527 -4.12 -4.62 -4.20
C SER A 527 -4.90 -5.48 -3.20
N ASN A 528 -5.36 -4.85 -2.13
CA ASN A 528 -6.32 -5.44 -1.20
C ASN A 528 -7.76 -5.56 -1.75
N ALA A 529 -8.02 -5.06 -2.96
CA ALA A 529 -9.35 -5.01 -3.58
C ALA A 529 -9.40 -5.72 -4.95
N GLY A 530 -8.52 -6.72 -5.15
CA GLY A 530 -8.55 -7.60 -6.32
C GLY A 530 -7.76 -7.10 -7.52
N TRP A 531 -7.21 -5.88 -7.50
CA TRP A 531 -6.33 -5.41 -8.58
C TRP A 531 -5.03 -6.19 -8.67
N VAL A 532 -4.64 -6.49 -9.91
CA VAL A 532 -3.45 -7.24 -10.28
C VAL A 532 -2.76 -6.49 -11.40
N ASN A 533 -1.45 -6.30 -11.29
CA ASN A 533 -0.66 -5.61 -12.29
C ASN A 533 -0.57 -6.44 -13.59
N PRO A 534 -1.09 -5.96 -14.74
CA PRO A 534 -1.09 -6.74 -15.98
C PRO A 534 0.26 -6.74 -16.71
N ASP A 535 1.12 -5.74 -16.47
CA ASP A 535 2.29 -5.45 -17.30
C ASP A 535 3.48 -6.39 -17.04
N ASN A 536 3.40 -7.21 -15.98
CA ASN A 536 4.53 -7.97 -15.44
C ASN A 536 4.28 -9.48 -15.34
N ALA A 537 3.37 -10.06 -16.14
CA ALA A 537 2.96 -11.46 -16.00
C ALA A 537 4.11 -12.49 -16.04
N SER A 538 5.19 -12.18 -16.78
CA SER A 538 6.40 -13.02 -16.87
C SER A 538 7.52 -12.64 -15.89
N ASP A 539 7.38 -11.54 -15.14
CA ASP A 539 8.36 -11.13 -14.13
C ASP A 539 8.36 -12.14 -12.96
N PRO A 540 9.52 -12.73 -12.60
CA PRO A 540 9.63 -13.60 -11.44
C PRO A 540 9.09 -12.99 -10.14
N VAL A 541 9.25 -11.69 -9.93
CA VAL A 541 8.76 -11.01 -8.72
C VAL A 541 7.24 -10.94 -8.71
N TYR A 542 6.63 -10.60 -9.85
CA TYR A 542 5.17 -10.64 -10.01
C TYR A 542 4.62 -12.04 -9.76
N MET A 543 5.24 -13.08 -10.36
CA MET A 543 4.81 -14.46 -10.16
C MET A 543 4.87 -14.85 -8.68
N ALA A 544 5.97 -14.50 -8.01
CA ALA A 544 6.16 -14.75 -6.58
C ALA A 544 5.15 -13.98 -5.73
N ALA A 545 4.81 -12.74 -6.09
CA ALA A 545 3.82 -11.93 -5.38
C ALA A 545 2.41 -12.56 -5.42
N GLN A 546 1.95 -13.03 -6.59
CA GLN A 546 0.66 -13.72 -6.67
C GLN A 546 0.69 -15.06 -5.94
N ALA A 547 1.80 -15.80 -6.06
CA ALA A 547 1.96 -17.11 -5.43
C ALA A 547 2.06 -17.03 -3.89
N ILE A 548 2.76 -16.03 -3.32
CA ILE A 548 2.86 -15.88 -1.87
C ILE A 548 1.50 -15.49 -1.26
N SER A 549 0.72 -14.66 -1.95
CA SER A 549 -0.65 -14.29 -1.53
C SER A 549 -1.53 -15.55 -1.41
N HIS A 550 -1.53 -16.40 -2.44
CA HIS A 550 -2.24 -17.69 -2.43
C HIS A 550 -1.65 -18.66 -1.38
N PHE A 551 -0.33 -18.75 -1.27
CA PHE A 551 0.35 -19.58 -0.28
C PHE A 551 -0.08 -19.21 1.15
N THR A 552 -0.20 -17.92 1.48
CA THR A 552 -0.61 -17.51 2.83
C THR A 552 -2.01 -18.02 3.20
N PHE A 553 -2.94 -18.05 2.22
CA PHE A 553 -4.27 -18.61 2.39
C PHE A 553 -4.25 -20.12 2.58
N GLU A 554 -3.51 -20.83 1.75
CA GLU A 554 -3.37 -22.28 1.85
C GLU A 554 -2.67 -22.70 3.16
N ARG A 555 -1.54 -22.06 3.49
CA ARG A 555 -0.71 -22.36 4.68
C ARG A 555 -1.40 -22.06 5.99
N SER A 556 -2.31 -21.07 6.00
CA SER A 556 -3.08 -20.70 7.18
C SER A 556 -4.39 -21.48 7.34
N LEU A 557 -4.71 -22.38 6.41
CA LEU A 557 -5.98 -23.11 6.34
C LEU A 557 -7.18 -22.17 6.20
N GLY A 558 -7.06 -21.15 5.34
CA GLY A 558 -8.11 -20.18 5.03
C GLY A 558 -8.30 -19.07 6.06
N ARG A 559 -7.44 -18.98 7.09
CA ARG A 559 -7.55 -17.98 8.16
C ARG A 559 -6.98 -16.62 7.80
N PHE A 560 -5.96 -16.57 6.94
CA PHE A 560 -5.25 -15.35 6.56
C PHE A 560 -5.02 -15.28 5.05
N LEU A 561 -5.09 -14.09 4.49
CA LEU A 561 -4.63 -13.81 3.13
C LEU A 561 -3.83 -12.52 3.11
N VAL A 562 -2.59 -12.58 2.63
CA VAL A 562 -1.75 -11.39 2.44
C VAL A 562 -1.99 -10.83 1.04
N SER A 563 -2.23 -9.52 0.95
CA SER A 563 -2.48 -8.78 -0.28
C SER A 563 -1.82 -7.40 -0.23
N ASP A 564 -2.11 -6.55 -1.21
CA ASP A 564 -1.55 -5.21 -1.35
C ASP A 564 -0.01 -5.23 -1.46
N LEU A 565 0.50 -6.19 -2.24
CA LEU A 565 1.92 -6.43 -2.39
C LEU A 565 2.54 -5.37 -3.28
N GLN A 566 3.44 -4.59 -2.70
CA GLN A 566 4.08 -3.44 -3.33
C GLN A 566 5.48 -3.20 -2.77
N GLY A 567 6.38 -2.63 -3.56
CA GLY A 567 7.73 -2.33 -3.14
C GLY A 567 8.70 -2.18 -4.31
N VAL A 568 9.97 -2.51 -4.08
CA VAL A 568 11.04 -2.38 -5.07
C VAL A 568 11.69 -3.74 -5.31
N GLY A 569 11.47 -4.31 -6.49
CA GLY A 569 11.90 -5.66 -6.83
C GLY A 569 11.47 -6.67 -5.76
N ARG A 570 12.40 -7.46 -5.25
CA ARG A 570 12.12 -8.52 -4.25
C ARG A 570 11.84 -8.01 -2.82
N VAL A 571 11.89 -6.70 -2.57
CA VAL A 571 11.70 -6.11 -1.24
C VAL A 571 10.39 -5.34 -1.19
N LEU A 572 9.46 -5.82 -0.38
CA LEU A 572 8.08 -5.35 -0.27
C LEU A 572 7.84 -4.58 1.02
N THR A 573 6.85 -3.67 1.00
CA THR A 573 6.45 -2.81 2.12
C THR A 573 4.94 -2.62 2.16
N ASP A 574 4.42 -2.22 3.32
CA ASP A 574 3.02 -1.88 3.55
C ASP A 574 2.01 -2.95 3.04
N PRO A 575 2.20 -4.25 3.35
CA PRO A 575 1.24 -5.27 2.95
C PRO A 575 -0.05 -5.19 3.78
N THR A 576 -1.13 -5.72 3.22
CA THR A 576 -2.41 -5.91 3.92
C THR A 576 -2.59 -7.37 4.33
N VAL A 577 -3.15 -7.60 5.51
CA VAL A 577 -3.55 -8.94 5.98
C VAL A 577 -5.06 -8.96 6.13
N HIS A 578 -5.73 -9.82 5.36
CA HIS A 578 -7.13 -10.15 5.54
C HIS A 578 -7.25 -11.34 6.49
N SER A 579 -8.14 -11.27 7.47
CA SER A 579 -8.39 -12.39 8.40
C SER A 579 -9.84 -12.85 8.39
N GLN A 580 -10.04 -14.16 8.46
CA GLN A 580 -11.36 -14.77 8.63
C GLN A 580 -11.97 -14.41 10.00
N ASP A 581 -11.12 -14.28 11.02
CA ASP A 581 -11.54 -13.94 12.38
C ASP A 581 -11.65 -12.41 12.52
N PRO A 582 -12.83 -11.86 12.83
CA PRO A 582 -13.03 -10.41 12.95
C PRO A 582 -12.27 -9.78 14.13
N GLU A 583 -11.84 -10.57 15.13
CA GLU A 583 -11.07 -10.04 16.26
C GLU A 583 -9.56 -9.94 15.96
N ARG A 584 -9.09 -10.59 14.89
CA ARG A 584 -7.69 -10.51 14.46
C ARG A 584 -7.41 -9.22 13.72
N PHE A 585 -6.36 -8.52 14.15
CA PHE A 585 -5.94 -7.24 13.57
C PHE A 585 -7.06 -6.20 13.48
N ARG A 586 -7.98 -6.18 14.46
CA ARG A 586 -9.19 -5.32 14.46
C ARG A 586 -8.94 -3.80 14.36
N LEU A 587 -7.73 -3.34 14.66
CA LEU A 587 -7.34 -1.93 14.55
C LEU A 587 -6.71 -1.56 13.19
N THR A 588 -6.66 -2.49 12.23
CA THR A 588 -6.11 -2.23 10.90
C THR A 588 -7.22 -1.95 9.89
N ASP A 589 -7.18 -0.77 9.30
CA ASP A 589 -8.28 -0.27 8.44
C ASP A 589 -8.31 -0.97 7.07
N THR A 590 -7.23 -1.64 6.66
CA THR A 590 -7.11 -2.32 5.37
C THR A 590 -7.65 -3.75 5.38
N ASN A 591 -7.99 -4.29 6.56
CA ASN A 591 -8.50 -5.65 6.71
C ASN A 591 -9.98 -5.76 6.27
N LEU A 592 -10.20 -6.17 5.02
CA LEU A 592 -11.53 -6.47 4.48
C LEU A 592 -12.12 -7.83 4.93
N HIS A 593 -11.45 -8.56 5.82
CA HIS A 593 -11.85 -9.89 6.27
C HIS A 593 -12.15 -10.85 5.11
N GLN A 594 -13.23 -11.62 5.20
CA GLN A 594 -13.63 -12.61 4.19
C GLN A 594 -13.89 -11.97 2.81
N GLU A 595 -14.27 -10.70 2.75
CA GLU A 595 -14.48 -9.99 1.48
C GLU A 595 -13.15 -9.80 0.72
N GLY A 596 -12.05 -9.59 1.46
CA GLY A 596 -10.70 -9.54 0.88
C GLY A 596 -10.30 -10.85 0.20
N PHE A 597 -10.78 -11.99 0.72
CA PHE A 597 -10.57 -13.30 0.09
C PHE A 597 -11.32 -13.39 -1.24
N LEU A 598 -12.58 -12.93 -1.27
CA LEU A 598 -13.37 -12.90 -2.50
C LEU A 598 -12.71 -12.01 -3.56
N PHE A 599 -12.24 -10.82 -3.17
CA PHE A 599 -11.52 -9.94 -4.09
C PHE A 599 -10.29 -10.62 -4.70
N PHE A 600 -9.42 -11.20 -3.87
CA PHE A 600 -8.22 -11.88 -4.37
C PHE A 600 -8.58 -13.04 -5.30
N PHE A 601 -9.44 -13.96 -4.89
CA PHE A 601 -9.74 -15.16 -5.68
C PHE A 601 -10.60 -14.89 -6.92
N SER A 602 -11.27 -13.74 -7.01
CA SER A 602 -12.01 -13.34 -8.21
C SER A 602 -11.10 -13.01 -9.39
N THR A 603 -9.87 -12.56 -9.12
CA THR A 603 -8.90 -12.17 -10.16
C THR A 603 -7.65 -13.05 -10.19
N HIS A 604 -7.38 -13.80 -9.12
CA HIS A 604 -6.22 -14.69 -9.04
C HIS A 604 -6.30 -15.84 -10.05
N LYS A 605 -5.21 -16.02 -10.78
CA LYS A 605 -4.97 -17.19 -11.63
C LYS A 605 -3.69 -17.85 -11.15
N CYS A 606 -3.76 -19.14 -10.84
CA CYS A 606 -2.58 -19.91 -10.46
C CYS A 606 -1.53 -19.80 -11.57
N ASN A 607 -0.29 -19.57 -11.17
CA ASN A 607 0.87 -19.56 -12.05
C ASN A 607 1.77 -20.76 -11.75
N ALA A 608 2.88 -20.92 -12.48
CA ALA A 608 3.79 -22.05 -12.33
C ALA A 608 4.34 -22.22 -10.89
N LEU A 609 4.46 -21.15 -10.10
CA LEU A 609 4.85 -21.25 -8.70
C LEU A 609 3.74 -21.81 -7.81
N CYS A 610 2.48 -21.43 -8.07
CA CYS A 610 1.33 -21.99 -7.36
C CYS A 610 1.25 -23.51 -7.57
N GLU A 611 1.49 -23.95 -8.81
CA GLU A 611 1.57 -25.37 -9.19
C GLU A 611 2.75 -26.07 -8.54
N GLN A 612 3.95 -25.48 -8.57
CA GLN A 612 5.15 -26.00 -7.90
C GLN A 612 4.91 -26.18 -6.39
N LEU A 613 4.24 -25.22 -5.75
CA LEU A 613 3.87 -25.26 -4.34
C LEU A 613 2.64 -26.14 -4.05
N LYS A 614 2.01 -26.71 -5.09
CA LYS A 614 0.83 -27.58 -5.01
C LYS A 614 -0.31 -26.93 -4.22
N LEU A 615 -0.55 -25.64 -4.45
CA LEU A 615 -1.65 -24.91 -3.83
C LEU A 615 -2.97 -25.37 -4.46
N LYS A 616 -4.00 -25.62 -3.63
CA LYS A 616 -5.26 -26.25 -4.06
C LYS A 616 -6.44 -25.29 -4.06
N SER A 617 -6.44 -24.32 -3.14
CA SER A 617 -7.58 -23.43 -2.96
C SER A 617 -7.86 -22.59 -4.21
N ASN A 618 -9.14 -22.38 -4.51
CA ASN A 618 -9.59 -21.58 -5.65
C ASN A 618 -10.89 -20.83 -5.32
N GLY A 619 -11.32 -19.94 -6.22
CA GLY A 619 -12.52 -19.12 -6.00
C GLY A 619 -13.80 -19.93 -5.74
N ALA A 620 -13.99 -21.08 -6.40
CA ALA A 620 -15.16 -21.92 -6.16
C ALA A 620 -15.19 -22.47 -4.72
N MET A 621 -14.03 -22.91 -4.20
CA MET A 621 -13.89 -23.37 -2.81
C MET A 621 -14.18 -22.25 -1.81
N VAL A 622 -13.71 -21.03 -2.10
CA VAL A 622 -13.95 -19.86 -1.22
C VAL A 622 -15.42 -19.52 -1.13
N VAL A 623 -16.13 -19.56 -2.25
CA VAL A 623 -17.57 -19.26 -2.31
C VAL A 623 -18.39 -20.35 -1.63
N ALA A 624 -18.03 -21.62 -1.81
CA ALA A 624 -18.66 -22.74 -1.16
C ALA A 624 -18.32 -22.85 0.34
N ASN A 625 -17.29 -22.14 0.80
CA ASN A 625 -16.68 -22.30 2.12
C ASN A 625 -16.32 -23.77 2.42
N GLN A 626 -15.82 -24.47 1.40
CA GLN A 626 -15.44 -25.87 1.44
C GLN A 626 -14.06 -26.01 0.82
N TYR A 627 -13.08 -26.41 1.64
CA TYR A 627 -11.68 -26.42 1.26
C TYR A 627 -11.06 -27.80 1.44
N ASP A 628 -10.25 -28.21 0.47
CA ASP A 628 -9.29 -29.31 0.63
C ASP A 628 -7.89 -28.71 0.65
N PHE A 629 -7.45 -28.27 1.83
CA PHE A 629 -6.13 -27.66 1.99
C PHE A 629 -5.01 -28.71 1.95
N ARG A 630 -3.83 -28.27 1.52
CA ARG A 630 -2.58 -29.00 1.68
C ARG A 630 -2.29 -29.24 3.16
N LYS A 631 -2.20 -30.52 3.54
CA LYS A 631 -2.00 -30.95 4.94
C LYS A 631 -0.53 -31.02 5.36
N ILE A 632 0.38 -31.31 4.43
CA ILE A 632 1.79 -31.56 4.71
C ILE A 632 2.63 -30.53 3.96
N TRP A 633 3.34 -29.70 4.72
CA TRP A 633 4.38 -28.81 4.21
C TRP A 633 5.74 -29.50 4.38
N PRO A 634 6.76 -29.18 3.56
CA PRO A 634 8.06 -29.80 3.71
C PRO A 634 8.65 -29.42 5.09
N ASP A 635 8.66 -30.37 6.03
CA ASP A 635 9.17 -30.16 7.39
C ASP A 635 10.70 -29.95 7.39
N ASP A 636 11.37 -30.48 6.37
CA ASP A 636 12.84 -30.50 6.23
C ASP A 636 13.28 -29.65 5.04
N VAL A 637 13.30 -28.35 5.24
CA VAL A 637 14.21 -27.53 4.46
C VAL A 637 15.61 -27.93 4.90
N ALA A 638 16.36 -28.63 4.04
CA ALA A 638 17.77 -28.93 4.30
C ALA A 638 18.46 -27.67 4.87
N ALA A 639 19.31 -27.82 5.90
CA ALA A 639 19.92 -26.68 6.61
C ALA A 639 20.54 -25.62 5.68
N THR A 640 20.90 -26.01 4.46
CA THR A 640 21.40 -25.16 3.36
C THR A 640 20.38 -24.16 2.78
N ASN A 641 19.09 -24.46 2.83
CA ASN A 641 17.98 -23.61 2.35
C ASN A 641 17.22 -22.91 3.48
N MET A 642 17.62 -23.10 4.75
CA MET A 642 16.98 -22.43 5.88
C MET A 642 17.10 -20.91 5.76
N MET A 643 15.96 -20.23 5.83
CA MET A 643 15.88 -18.78 5.78
C MET A 643 15.83 -18.22 7.20
N ILE A 644 16.55 -17.12 7.43
CA ILE A 644 16.63 -16.46 8.73
C ILE A 644 16.55 -14.95 8.56
N CYS A 645 16.17 -14.24 9.61
CA CYS A 645 16.26 -12.77 9.64
C CYS A 645 17.63 -12.32 10.15
N CYS A 646 18.12 -11.21 9.60
CA CYS A 646 19.23 -10.47 10.20
C CYS A 646 18.89 -10.06 11.63
N SER A 647 19.83 -10.21 12.55
CA SER A 647 19.64 -9.91 13.97
C SER A 647 19.43 -8.44 14.29
N ASN A 648 19.83 -7.50 13.41
CA ASN A 648 19.50 -6.09 13.60
C ASN A 648 17.99 -5.90 13.47
N LYS A 649 17.30 -5.54 14.57
CA LYS A 649 15.83 -5.41 14.59
C LYS A 649 15.30 -4.33 13.65
N LEU A 650 16.09 -3.29 13.38
CA LEU A 650 15.75 -2.23 12.41
C LEU A 650 15.95 -2.67 10.95
N CYS A 651 16.67 -3.77 10.71
CA CYS A 651 16.91 -4.31 9.36
C CYS A 651 16.07 -5.55 9.10
N SER A 652 16.24 -6.59 9.94
CA SER A 652 15.59 -7.89 9.89
C SER A 652 15.57 -8.56 8.50
N ARG A 653 16.45 -8.16 7.58
CA ARG A 653 16.49 -8.66 6.20
C ARG A 653 16.53 -10.19 6.19
N ILE A 654 15.71 -10.80 5.35
CA ILE A 654 15.71 -12.25 5.15
C ILE A 654 16.99 -12.64 4.39
N ILE A 655 17.74 -13.59 4.94
CA ILE A 655 18.99 -14.11 4.39
C ILE A 655 19.01 -15.64 4.52
N ARG A 656 19.74 -16.32 3.64
CA ARG A 656 19.99 -17.76 3.78
C ARG A 656 20.97 -17.98 4.95
N ALA A 657 20.68 -18.98 5.78
CA ALA A 657 21.52 -19.32 6.92
C ALA A 657 22.95 -19.71 6.52
N SER A 658 23.12 -20.31 5.35
CA SER A 658 24.43 -20.73 4.80
C SER A 658 25.39 -19.59 4.46
N ILE A 659 24.87 -18.38 4.17
CA ILE A 659 25.69 -17.22 3.75
C ILE A 659 25.73 -16.09 4.78
N CYS A 660 25.03 -16.26 5.91
CA CYS A 660 24.99 -15.24 6.96
C CYS A 660 26.35 -15.06 7.65
N LYS A 661 26.60 -13.88 8.22
CA LYS A 661 27.80 -13.60 9.00
C LYS A 661 27.54 -13.83 10.49
N THR A 662 28.55 -14.32 11.21
CA THR A 662 28.52 -14.58 12.66
C THR A 662 29.71 -13.94 13.34
N SER A 663 29.53 -13.47 14.58
CA SER A 663 30.60 -12.91 15.40
C SER A 663 30.93 -13.86 16.55
N GLU A 664 32.22 -14.01 16.86
CA GLU A 664 32.68 -14.71 18.07
C GLU A 664 32.41 -13.89 19.35
N GLU A 665 32.39 -12.55 19.23
CA GLU A 665 32.07 -11.64 20.33
C GLU A 665 30.58 -11.69 20.68
N PHE A 666 29.73 -11.88 19.67
CA PHE A 666 28.27 -11.94 19.80
C PHE A 666 27.75 -13.28 19.25
N PRO A 667 27.97 -14.40 19.98
CA PRO A 667 27.52 -15.72 19.54
C PRO A 667 25.99 -15.78 19.47
N GLY A 668 25.47 -16.54 18.51
CA GLY A 668 24.03 -16.73 18.30
C GLY A 668 23.36 -15.69 17.39
N TYR A 669 24.00 -14.55 17.12
CA TYR A 669 23.47 -13.53 16.22
C TYR A 669 23.93 -13.75 14.77
N ARG A 670 23.04 -13.42 13.83
CA ARG A 670 23.20 -13.66 12.39
C ARG A 670 23.04 -12.34 11.63
N TRP A 671 24.01 -11.99 10.80
CA TRP A 671 24.06 -10.66 10.18
C TRP A 671 24.03 -10.74 8.66
N CYS A 672 23.28 -9.82 8.04
CA CYS A 672 23.41 -9.56 6.61
C CYS A 672 24.70 -8.76 6.34
N GLU A 673 25.17 -8.78 5.10
CA GLU A 673 26.43 -8.12 4.70
C GLU A 673 26.50 -6.63 5.09
N LYS A 674 25.40 -5.88 4.95
CA LYS A 674 25.34 -4.45 5.32
C LYS A 674 25.49 -4.26 6.84
N CYS A 675 24.71 -5.00 7.63
CA CYS A 675 24.76 -4.89 9.09
C CYS A 675 26.05 -5.47 9.68
N TRP A 676 26.68 -6.43 9.01
CA TRP A 676 27.98 -6.95 9.41
C TRP A 676 29.06 -5.87 9.38
N ARG A 677 29.10 -5.05 8.32
CA ARG A 677 30.05 -3.93 8.23
C ARG A 677 29.82 -2.88 9.31
N GLU A 678 28.56 -2.60 9.65
CA GLU A 678 28.24 -1.69 10.74
C GLU A 678 28.62 -2.27 12.11
N LEU A 679 28.44 -3.58 12.32
CA LEU A 679 28.86 -4.27 13.54
C LEU A 679 30.36 -4.13 13.80
N GLN A 680 31.18 -4.23 12.74
CA GLN A 680 32.63 -4.10 12.80
C GLN A 680 33.11 -2.68 13.16
N ARG A 681 32.24 -1.68 13.13
CA ARG A 681 32.59 -0.31 13.53
C ARG A 681 32.49 -0.19 15.05
N THR A 682 33.64 -0.22 15.71
CA THR A 682 33.72 0.03 17.15
C THR A 682 33.94 1.51 17.44
N THR A 683 33.46 1.94 18.61
CA THR A 683 33.74 3.26 19.18
C THR A 683 34.40 3.09 20.53
N LYS A 684 35.29 4.02 20.90
CA LYS A 684 35.88 4.03 22.23
C LYS A 684 34.85 4.51 23.25
N HIS A 685 34.67 3.75 24.32
CA HIS A 685 33.77 4.06 25.42
C HIS A 685 34.51 3.97 26.75
N VAL A 686 34.16 4.83 27.70
CA VAL A 686 34.87 4.96 28.97
C VAL A 686 34.37 3.90 29.96
N CYS A 687 35.28 3.16 30.59
CA CYS A 687 34.93 2.16 31.60
C CYS A 687 34.62 2.82 32.96
N HIS A 688 33.44 2.54 33.50
CA HIS A 688 32.98 3.04 34.80
C HIS A 688 33.44 2.18 35.99
N ALA A 689 34.70 1.72 35.99
CA ALA A 689 35.25 0.96 37.11
C ALA A 689 35.94 1.88 38.13
N PRO A 690 35.97 1.54 39.44
CA PRO A 690 36.78 2.26 40.41
C PRO A 690 38.26 2.18 40.01
N GLY A 691 38.92 3.33 39.82
CA GLY A 691 40.33 3.41 39.43
C GLY A 691 40.61 4.39 38.28
N PRO A 692 41.78 4.30 37.63
CA PRO A 692 42.12 5.19 36.52
C PRO A 692 41.16 5.00 35.32
N LEU A 693 40.66 6.12 34.81
CA LEU A 693 39.81 6.16 33.62
C LEU A 693 40.56 5.54 32.44
N HIS A 694 39.93 4.56 31.82
CA HIS A 694 40.43 3.94 30.59
C HIS A 694 39.26 3.66 29.65
N GLU A 695 39.58 3.61 28.36
CA GLU A 695 38.61 3.36 27.30
C GLU A 695 38.67 1.91 26.86
N PHE A 696 37.54 1.40 26.35
CA PHE A 696 37.44 0.12 25.68
C PHE A 696 36.62 0.27 24.41
N GLU A 697 36.87 -0.59 23.44
CA GLU A 697 36.11 -0.61 22.20
C GLU A 697 34.77 -1.32 22.41
N VAL A 698 33.72 -0.72 21.87
CA VAL A 698 32.36 -1.28 21.89
C VAL A 698 31.64 -0.96 20.59
N SER A 699 30.90 -1.93 20.07
CA SER A 699 30.00 -1.73 18.92
C SER A 699 28.70 -1.11 19.40
N ARG A 700 28.56 0.22 19.30
CA ARG A 700 27.28 0.91 19.60
C ARG A 700 26.13 0.38 18.74
N PHE A 701 26.43 0.04 17.48
CA PHE A 701 25.48 -0.56 16.56
C PHE A 701 24.86 -1.85 17.11
N PHE A 702 25.64 -2.74 17.72
CA PHE A 702 25.11 -3.98 18.30
C PHE A 702 24.02 -3.69 19.33
N TYR A 703 24.33 -2.89 20.35
CA TYR A 703 23.42 -2.62 21.46
C TYR A 703 22.17 -1.86 21.02
N GLU A 704 22.30 -0.84 20.15
CA GLU A 704 21.12 -0.17 19.55
C GLU A 704 20.27 -1.15 18.75
N SER A 705 20.90 -2.01 17.93
CA SER A 705 20.19 -2.95 17.06
C SER A 705 19.41 -4.02 17.82
N GLN A 706 19.80 -4.32 19.06
CA GLN A 706 19.11 -5.28 19.95
C GLN A 706 18.15 -4.60 20.93
N GLY A 707 18.24 -3.27 21.09
CA GLY A 707 17.55 -2.53 22.13
C GLY A 707 18.14 -2.76 23.53
N ASP A 708 19.43 -3.10 23.60
CA ASP A 708 20.15 -3.40 24.84
C ASP A 708 20.97 -2.21 25.34
N ILE A 709 21.26 -2.20 26.64
CA ILE A 709 22.01 -1.12 27.30
C ILE A 709 23.49 -1.20 26.90
N LEU A 710 24.05 -0.04 26.51
CA LEU A 710 25.48 0.06 26.26
C LEU A 710 26.26 -0.28 27.54
N PRO A 711 27.29 -1.14 27.45
CA PRO A 711 28.11 -1.50 28.57
C PRO A 711 28.71 -0.34 29.36
N ARG A 712 28.50 -0.36 30.68
CA ARG A 712 29.17 0.60 31.58
C ARG A 712 30.60 0.21 31.94
N HIS A 713 30.94 -1.08 31.86
CA HIS A 713 32.27 -1.58 32.25
C HIS A 713 32.93 -2.35 31.10
N CYS A 714 34.26 -2.25 31.02
CA CYS A 714 35.05 -3.00 30.05
C CYS A 714 35.03 -4.51 30.35
N PRO A 715 35.40 -5.38 29.39
CA PRO A 715 35.35 -6.83 29.56
C PRO A 715 36.10 -7.33 30.81
N LYS A 716 37.23 -6.70 31.17
CA LYS A 716 38.02 -7.06 32.36
C LYS A 716 37.28 -6.75 33.68
N HIS A 717 36.56 -5.62 33.73
CA HIS A 717 35.85 -5.17 34.92
C HIS A 717 34.43 -5.73 35.05
N ARG A 718 33.87 -6.34 34.00
CA ARG A 718 32.61 -7.09 34.07
C ARG A 718 32.74 -8.41 34.85
N GLY A 719 33.96 -8.87 35.10
CA GLY A 719 34.26 -10.14 35.78
C GLY A 719 33.82 -11.35 34.94
N GLY A 720 34.42 -12.52 35.19
CA GLY A 720 34.02 -13.79 34.55
C GLY A 720 32.62 -14.30 34.92
N ALA A 721 31.68 -13.42 35.27
CA ALA A 721 30.28 -13.73 35.47
C ALA A 721 29.56 -13.80 34.12
N SER A 722 29.66 -14.97 33.51
CA SER A 722 28.79 -15.51 32.46
C SER A 722 28.73 -14.77 31.11
N ARG A 723 29.49 -15.34 30.15
CA ARG A 723 29.16 -15.39 28.72
C ARG A 723 27.84 -16.18 28.52
N ALA A 724 26.74 -15.71 29.08
CA ALA A 724 25.40 -16.24 28.82
C ALA A 724 24.56 -15.16 28.15
N VAL A 725 24.77 -15.01 26.85
CA VAL A 725 23.78 -14.39 25.98
C VAL A 725 22.84 -15.50 25.54
N GLY A 726 21.59 -15.44 26.00
CA GLY A 726 20.44 -16.04 25.31
C GLY A 726 20.44 -17.56 25.08
N SER A 727 20.69 -18.40 26.10
CA SER A 727 20.12 -19.75 26.07
C SER A 727 18.69 -19.68 26.62
N ILE A 728 17.70 -19.95 25.77
CA ILE A 728 16.40 -20.44 26.25
C ILE A 728 16.70 -21.76 26.97
N SER A 729 16.85 -21.70 28.28
CA SER A 729 16.82 -22.87 29.15
C SER A 729 15.54 -22.78 29.96
N SER A 730 14.52 -23.49 29.51
CA SER A 730 13.44 -23.96 30.36
C SER A 730 14.07 -24.93 31.37
N ARG A 731 14.38 -24.44 32.57
CA ARG A 731 14.56 -25.33 33.72
C ARG A 731 13.27 -25.36 34.53
N PRO A 732 12.72 -26.56 34.80
CA PRO A 732 11.50 -26.71 35.58
C PRO A 732 11.79 -26.31 37.03
N ARG A 733 10.89 -25.52 37.63
CA ARG A 733 10.92 -25.29 39.07
C ARG A 733 10.71 -26.63 39.77
N GLY A 734 11.63 -26.99 40.65
CA GLY A 734 11.54 -28.16 41.50
C GLY A 734 10.22 -28.20 42.26
N GLY A 735 9.53 -29.33 42.13
CA GLY A 735 8.35 -29.65 42.90
C GLY A 735 8.70 -29.71 44.39
N ARG A 736 7.91 -29.01 45.19
CA ARG A 736 7.68 -29.44 46.58
C ARG A 736 6.85 -30.71 46.51
N GLU A 737 7.30 -31.74 47.22
CA GLU A 737 6.49 -32.91 47.52
C GLU A 737 5.19 -32.45 48.19
N CYS A 738 4.06 -32.64 47.50
CA CYS A 738 2.75 -32.71 48.12
C CYS A 738 2.23 -34.13 47.91
N ARG A 739 2.00 -34.82 49.04
CA ARG A 739 1.46 -36.16 49.15
C ARG A 739 0.04 -36.21 48.58
N SER A 740 -0.21 -37.25 47.78
CA SER A 740 -1.44 -38.05 47.63
C SER A 740 -2.80 -37.35 47.80
N GLY A 741 -3.60 -37.30 46.72
CA GLY A 741 -5.05 -37.09 46.80
C GLY A 741 -5.72 -36.68 45.49
N SER A 742 -6.02 -37.66 44.64
CA SER A 742 -7.17 -37.73 43.71
C SER A 742 -7.54 -36.53 42.81
N GLY A 743 -7.41 -36.74 41.48
CA GLY A 743 -8.45 -36.34 40.50
C GLY A 743 -8.12 -35.23 39.49
N CYS A 744 -7.23 -35.50 38.51
CA CYS A 744 -7.16 -34.72 37.27
C CYS A 744 -7.65 -35.57 36.09
N ILE A 745 -8.55 -35.01 35.29
CA ILE A 745 -9.10 -35.58 34.06
C ILE A 745 -8.15 -35.22 32.91
N ASP A 746 -7.48 -36.22 32.35
CA ASP A 746 -6.72 -36.14 31.10
C ASP A 746 -7.67 -36.15 29.90
N LEU A 747 -7.45 -35.24 28.95
CA LEU A 747 -7.99 -35.34 27.58
C LEU A 747 -6.81 -35.31 26.60
N ASN A 748 -6.24 -36.49 26.40
CA ASN A 748 -5.31 -36.77 25.30
C ASN A 748 -6.04 -37.59 24.23
N CYS A 749 -5.85 -37.16 22.98
CA CYS A 749 -5.86 -37.93 21.73
C CYS A 749 -6.31 -39.40 21.80
N THR A 750 -7.43 -39.71 21.15
CA THR A 750 -7.66 -41.03 20.55
C THR A 750 -8.10 -40.89 19.10
N LEU A 751 -7.16 -41.15 18.20
CA LEU A 751 -7.43 -41.72 16.89
C LEU A 751 -8.28 -42.99 17.09
N SER A 752 -9.42 -43.06 16.43
CA SER A 752 -10.13 -44.33 16.22
C SER A 752 -10.74 -44.31 14.82
N HIS A 753 -10.25 -45.21 13.97
CA HIS A 753 -11.08 -45.86 12.94
C HIS A 753 -12.20 -46.63 13.66
N PRO A 754 -13.38 -46.76 13.03
CA PRO A 754 -13.61 -48.02 12.31
C PRO A 754 -14.47 -47.91 11.03
N SER A 755 -14.25 -48.93 10.17
CA SER A 755 -15.11 -49.51 9.12
C SER A 755 -15.70 -48.59 8.05
#